data_AF-A0A6N2R248-F1
#
_entry.id   AF-A0A6N2R248-F1
#
_cell.length_a   1.000
_cell.length_b   1.000
_cell.length_c   1.000
_cell.angle_alpha   90.00
_cell.angle_beta   90.00
_cell.angle_gamma   90.00
#
_symmetry.space_group_name_H-M   'P 1'
#
loop_
_entity.id
_entity.type
_entity.pdbx_description
1 polymer ?
#
loop_
_entity_poly.entity_id
_entity_poly.type
_entity_poly.pdbx_seq_one_letter_code
_entity_poly.pdbx_strand_id
1 'polypeptide(L)'
;MGADVPNVLDANADMLQLLVNQPLPDAVDMIIWRGSTNAEQAGPFERFAARLLVEAGAARIRDIAAGSDLEAIRLSTTKRFWLRFDAGELSQEQCDLLHAVESALNRIDYADDEAHAAVQGGMSADSIDERFYLRKAQEFMSDVSHKIGIIDGLQAGENRFRTMRGVEGVRGGDWDISTRFANVCESLSLPFRMSYRFDEDARAGVMVVRFSVPKPAIMPVERQHADGFASAYAVRLGGLLAWAAFSSGVRVTQVDLTGCLGNTDGTPVISMGFDRVPFMMSALPAMKNGQCDEMSLDVDPLALLNLLKPVRYRGQFDANRGFTQIEPLTMPAVFLQKRVPEWQDQRELPESLRGFLRADRACELDVMHDESPISTDDVIAIVEENEDSPMVAELQLEVALTQLGEAGEAKIGANGEIPLYCSRSAGRLMVSLLEGDEHTRYWKLPDAAVDVHQNLGMLAKDNGGKERAESEGLTCIKLGPTCMRFREELAQVYAKNDEYGKAADVLIEALKLAVLPVDCEVLYYRLGYALWQIGRLQEALACYTMMVNGGTPFRNAARDEAYELSQQMGLASAEMSYDDACSAMRAGGIPVAPSEKVLDVLARAAIELTDAGFPLFAQDAVWVLGSRVGGDVMGSVSASLRMGVMES
;
A
#
# COMPACT_ATOMS: atom_id res chain seq x y z
N MET A 1 -40.83 30.85 13.76
CA MET A 1 -40.34 29.47 13.92
C MET A 1 -40.55 28.77 12.60
N GLY A 2 -39.63 28.96 11.65
CA GLY A 2 -39.52 28.02 10.53
C GLY A 2 -38.64 26.91 11.04
N ALA A 3 -39.19 25.71 11.22
CA ALA A 3 -38.35 24.54 11.39
C ALA A 3 -37.55 24.40 10.10
N ASP A 4 -36.21 24.38 10.18
CA ASP A 4 -35.39 23.88 9.08
C ASP A 4 -35.86 22.45 8.82
N VAL A 5 -36.65 22.28 7.78
CA VAL A 5 -36.94 20.96 7.22
C VAL A 5 -35.61 20.51 6.63
N PRO A 6 -35.00 19.40 7.11
CA PRO A 6 -33.77 18.89 6.53
C PRO A 6 -33.96 18.76 5.02
N ASN A 7 -33.00 19.24 4.23
CA ASN A 7 -33.05 19.09 2.78
C ASN A 7 -33.22 17.59 2.49
N VAL A 8 -34.15 17.22 1.59
CA VAL A 8 -34.46 15.80 1.30
C VAL A 8 -33.21 15.02 0.90
N LEU A 9 -32.23 15.70 0.31
CA LEU A 9 -30.94 15.13 -0.07
C LEU A 9 -29.96 14.94 1.11
N ASP A 10 -30.11 15.69 2.21
CA ASP A 10 -29.29 15.49 3.42
C ASP A 10 -29.67 14.16 4.11
N ALA A 11 -30.95 13.77 4.01
CA ALA A 11 -31.42 12.48 4.54
C ALA A 11 -30.85 11.27 3.78
N ASN A 12 -30.50 11.42 2.49
CA ASN A 12 -29.82 10.39 1.71
C ASN A 12 -28.40 10.16 2.24
N ALA A 13 -27.67 11.25 2.50
CA ALA A 13 -26.33 11.20 3.06
C ALA A 13 -26.31 10.51 4.43
N ASP A 14 -27.27 10.85 5.31
CA ASP A 14 -27.42 10.21 6.62
C ASP A 14 -27.68 8.70 6.49
N MET A 15 -28.49 8.28 5.52
CA MET A 15 -28.74 6.87 5.24
C MET A 15 -27.48 6.14 4.78
N LEU A 16 -26.70 6.74 3.88
CA LEU A 16 -25.46 6.15 3.37
C LEU A 16 -24.36 6.12 4.44
N GLN A 17 -24.37 7.03 5.41
CA GLN A 17 -23.45 6.98 6.55
C GLN A 17 -23.67 5.76 7.45
N LEU A 18 -24.89 5.21 7.52
CA LEU A 18 -25.17 4.00 8.31
C LEU A 18 -24.35 2.80 7.84
N LEU A 19 -24.00 2.72 6.55
CA LEU A 19 -23.21 1.63 5.98
C LEU A 19 -21.80 1.52 6.56
N VAL A 20 -21.25 2.62 7.08
CA VAL A 20 -19.91 2.67 7.70
C VAL A 20 -20.00 2.70 9.23
N ASN A 21 -21.11 3.20 9.78
CA ASN A 21 -21.28 3.40 11.22
C ASN A 21 -21.99 2.22 11.94
N GLN A 22 -22.51 1.26 11.19
CA GLN A 22 -23.22 0.09 11.71
C GLN A 22 -22.70 -1.19 11.02
N PRO A 23 -22.96 -2.38 11.57
CA PRO A 23 -22.68 -3.63 10.87
C PRO A 23 -23.29 -3.61 9.47
N LEU A 24 -22.45 -3.81 8.45
CA LEU A 24 -22.85 -3.69 7.04
C LEU A 24 -24.13 -4.47 6.69
N PRO A 25 -24.34 -5.73 7.13
CA PRO A 25 -25.57 -6.46 6.82
C PRO A 25 -26.84 -5.77 7.34
N ASP A 26 -26.77 -5.15 8.52
CA ASP A 26 -27.93 -4.50 9.13
C ASP A 26 -28.29 -3.21 8.39
N ALA A 27 -27.28 -2.42 8.02
CA ALA A 27 -27.48 -1.21 7.22
C ALA A 27 -28.05 -1.53 5.82
N VAL A 28 -27.54 -2.58 5.17
CA VAL A 28 -28.06 -3.06 3.87
C VAL A 28 -29.52 -3.53 3.99
N ASP A 29 -29.83 -4.37 4.98
CA ASP A 29 -31.19 -4.87 5.19
C ASP A 29 -32.18 -3.73 5.48
N MET A 30 -31.75 -2.71 6.22
CA MET A 30 -32.53 -1.50 6.49
C MET A 30 -32.88 -0.74 5.20
N ILE A 31 -31.90 -0.52 4.32
CA ILE A 31 -32.14 0.17 3.03
C ILE A 31 -33.11 -0.66 2.17
N ILE A 32 -32.89 -1.97 2.07
CA ILE A 32 -33.76 -2.87 1.30
C ILE A 32 -35.19 -2.85 1.86
N TRP A 33 -35.36 -2.95 3.18
CA TRP A 33 -36.66 -2.95 3.83
C TRP A 33 -37.42 -1.64 3.59
N ARG A 34 -36.75 -0.49 3.73
CA ARG A 34 -37.38 0.83 3.49
C ARG A 34 -37.86 0.97 2.05
N GLY A 35 -37.00 0.69 1.08
CA GLY A 35 -37.31 0.91 -0.33
C GLY A 35 -38.18 -0.17 -0.98
N SER A 36 -38.13 -1.42 -0.50
CA SER A 36 -38.89 -2.55 -1.08
C SER A 36 -40.11 -2.93 -0.26
N THR A 37 -39.93 -3.22 1.03
CA THR A 37 -41.00 -3.75 1.90
C THR A 37 -41.94 -2.64 2.38
N ASN A 38 -41.43 -1.44 2.62
CA ASN A 38 -42.20 -0.25 2.99
C ASN A 38 -42.33 0.76 1.82
N ALA A 39 -42.37 0.27 0.58
CA ALA A 39 -42.26 1.08 -0.64
C ALA A 39 -43.33 2.18 -0.78
N GLU A 40 -44.51 2.02 -0.16
CA GLU A 40 -45.59 3.02 -0.15
C GLU A 40 -45.21 4.31 0.60
N GLN A 41 -44.30 4.22 1.58
CA GLN A 41 -43.79 5.35 2.35
C GLN A 41 -42.39 5.79 1.89
N ALA A 42 -41.77 5.03 1.00
CA ALA A 42 -40.40 5.25 0.56
C ALA A 42 -40.28 6.47 -0.37
N GLY A 43 -39.19 7.22 -0.19
CA GLY A 43 -38.78 8.25 -1.14
C GLY A 43 -38.27 7.66 -2.46
N PRO A 44 -38.11 8.49 -3.52
CA PRO A 44 -37.54 8.04 -4.80
C PRO A 44 -36.14 7.42 -4.66
N PHE A 45 -35.28 8.00 -3.82
CA PHE A 45 -33.92 7.50 -3.55
C PHE A 45 -33.95 6.13 -2.87
N GLU A 46 -34.79 5.95 -1.86
CA GLU A 46 -34.89 4.69 -1.11
C GLU A 46 -35.32 3.52 -2.01
N ARG A 47 -36.33 3.74 -2.87
CA ARG A 47 -36.76 2.72 -3.85
C ARG A 47 -35.64 2.37 -4.83
N PHE A 48 -34.94 3.38 -5.35
CA PHE A 48 -33.79 3.21 -6.22
C PHE A 48 -32.66 2.42 -5.55
N ALA A 49 -32.24 2.81 -4.34
CA ALA A 49 -31.15 2.17 -3.61
C ALA A 49 -31.47 0.71 -3.27
N ALA A 50 -32.68 0.46 -2.76
CA ALA A 50 -33.15 -0.89 -2.47
C ALA A 50 -33.16 -1.77 -3.73
N ARG A 51 -33.61 -1.23 -4.87
CA ARG A 51 -33.61 -1.96 -6.14
C ARG A 51 -32.20 -2.40 -6.55
N LEU A 52 -31.21 -1.49 -6.52
CA LEU A 52 -29.83 -1.82 -6.91
C LEU A 52 -29.21 -2.87 -5.98
N LEU A 53 -29.49 -2.80 -4.67
CA LEU A 53 -29.00 -3.78 -3.69
C LEU A 53 -29.66 -5.15 -3.87
N VAL A 54 -30.97 -5.20 -4.16
CA VAL A 54 -31.68 -6.45 -4.46
C VAL A 54 -31.16 -7.08 -5.74
N GLU A 55 -30.97 -6.29 -6.80
CA GLU A 55 -30.38 -6.75 -8.07
C GLU A 55 -28.95 -7.29 -7.89
N ALA A 56 -28.15 -6.69 -7.01
CA ALA A 56 -26.82 -7.17 -6.66
C ALA A 56 -26.83 -8.42 -5.76
N GLY A 57 -27.98 -8.85 -5.23
CA GLY A 57 -28.10 -10.02 -4.36
C GLY A 57 -27.67 -9.75 -2.90
N ALA A 58 -27.72 -8.49 -2.46
CA ALA A 58 -27.16 -8.04 -1.17
C ALA A 58 -27.76 -8.73 0.07
N ALA A 59 -28.97 -9.31 -0.03
CA ALA A 59 -29.58 -10.10 1.04
C ALA A 59 -28.72 -11.29 1.50
N ARG A 60 -27.81 -11.79 0.66
CA ARG A 60 -26.89 -12.89 0.98
C ARG A 60 -25.63 -12.44 1.76
N ILE A 61 -25.41 -11.14 1.96
CA ILE A 61 -24.24 -10.63 2.68
C ILE A 61 -24.23 -11.10 4.13
N ARG A 62 -25.40 -11.21 4.77
CA ARG A 62 -25.51 -11.62 6.17
C ARG A 62 -24.88 -12.99 6.43
N ASP A 63 -25.05 -13.94 5.51
CA ASP A 63 -24.48 -15.28 5.63
C ASP A 63 -22.94 -15.25 5.52
N ILE A 64 -22.39 -14.31 4.76
CA ILE A 64 -20.93 -14.10 4.64
C ILE A 64 -20.37 -13.44 5.91
N ALA A 65 -21.00 -12.36 6.35
CA ALA A 65 -20.57 -11.60 7.53
C ALA A 65 -20.68 -12.38 8.84
N ALA A 66 -21.48 -13.46 8.87
CA ALA A 66 -21.55 -14.36 10.01
C ALA A 66 -20.31 -15.28 10.15
N GLY A 67 -19.56 -15.50 9.06
CA GLY A 67 -18.42 -16.41 9.01
C GLY A 67 -17.07 -15.72 8.74
N SER A 68 -17.05 -14.45 8.39
CA SER A 68 -15.84 -13.70 8.02
C SER A 68 -15.96 -12.23 8.39
N ASP A 69 -14.81 -11.59 8.67
CA ASP A 69 -14.75 -10.15 8.92
C ASP A 69 -15.06 -9.37 7.63
N LEU A 70 -16.09 -8.53 7.68
CA LEU A 70 -16.55 -7.71 6.55
C LEU A 70 -16.86 -6.30 7.01
N GLU A 71 -16.15 -5.33 6.45
CA GLU A 71 -16.29 -3.90 6.78
C GLU A 71 -16.49 -3.09 5.50
N ALA A 72 -17.38 -2.08 5.53
CA ALA A 72 -17.47 -1.07 4.49
C ALA A 72 -16.78 0.22 4.95
N ILE A 73 -15.88 0.74 4.12
CA ILE A 73 -15.20 2.02 4.36
C ILE A 73 -15.46 3.00 3.22
N ARG A 74 -15.17 4.28 3.46
CA ARG A 74 -15.16 5.34 2.45
C ARG A 74 -13.72 5.67 2.07
N LEU A 75 -13.40 5.61 0.79
CA LEU A 75 -12.06 5.96 0.30
C LEU A 75 -11.77 7.45 0.54
N SER A 76 -10.54 7.77 0.95
CA SER A 76 -10.16 9.14 1.30
C SER A 76 -10.17 10.08 0.09
N THR A 77 -9.83 9.58 -1.10
CA THR A 77 -9.70 10.33 -2.36
C THR A 77 -11.03 10.49 -3.09
N THR A 78 -11.66 9.39 -3.47
CA THR A 78 -12.89 9.38 -4.30
C THR A 78 -14.17 9.45 -3.49
N LYS A 79 -14.09 9.27 -2.17
CA LYS A 79 -15.23 9.13 -1.25
C LYS A 79 -16.15 7.94 -1.56
N ARG A 80 -15.81 7.07 -2.51
CA ARG A 80 -16.61 5.88 -2.84
C ARG A 80 -16.47 4.80 -1.78
N PHE A 81 -17.43 3.88 -1.77
CA PHE A 81 -17.43 2.72 -0.88
C PHE A 81 -16.39 1.70 -1.33
N TRP A 82 -15.78 1.08 -0.33
CA TRP A 82 -14.87 -0.05 -0.48
C TRP A 82 -15.13 -1.08 0.61
N LEU A 83 -15.40 -2.32 0.20
CA LEU A 83 -15.60 -3.45 1.11
C LEU A 83 -14.25 -4.12 1.41
N ARG A 84 -13.90 -4.17 2.69
CA ARG A 84 -12.73 -4.90 3.20
C ARG A 84 -13.17 -6.29 3.66
N PHE A 85 -12.53 -7.30 3.10
CA PHE A 85 -12.72 -8.71 3.44
C PHE A 85 -11.47 -9.50 3.03
N ASP A 86 -11.23 -10.64 3.65
CA ASP A 86 -10.18 -11.56 3.24
C ASP A 86 -10.69 -12.45 2.08
N ALA A 87 -10.19 -12.20 0.88
CA ALA A 87 -10.57 -12.98 -0.29
C ALA A 87 -10.05 -14.43 -0.25
N GLY A 88 -9.04 -14.73 0.59
CA GLY A 88 -8.49 -16.08 0.76
C GLY A 88 -9.40 -17.03 1.54
N GLU A 89 -10.29 -16.49 2.37
CA GLU A 89 -11.24 -17.26 3.19
C GLU A 89 -12.60 -17.47 2.49
N LEU A 90 -12.85 -16.77 1.40
CA LEU A 90 -14.14 -16.75 0.70
C LEU A 90 -14.11 -17.54 -0.61
N SER A 91 -15.24 -18.14 -0.96
CA SER A 91 -15.42 -18.73 -2.29
C SER A 91 -15.50 -17.63 -3.37
N GLN A 92 -15.20 -18.00 -4.62
CA GLN A 92 -15.26 -17.07 -5.74
C GLN A 92 -16.66 -16.45 -5.93
N GLU A 93 -17.73 -17.21 -5.69
CA GLU A 93 -19.11 -16.69 -5.78
C GLU A 93 -19.38 -15.63 -4.70
N GLN A 94 -18.87 -15.84 -3.48
CA GLN A 94 -19.00 -14.87 -2.39
C GLN A 94 -18.21 -13.59 -2.70
N CYS A 95 -16.98 -13.70 -3.21
CA CYS A 95 -16.20 -12.54 -3.66
C CYS A 95 -16.91 -11.77 -4.78
N ASP A 96 -17.47 -12.47 -5.77
CA ASP A 96 -18.21 -11.84 -6.87
C ASP A 96 -19.47 -11.14 -6.36
N LEU A 97 -20.20 -11.74 -5.40
CA LEU A 97 -21.33 -11.09 -4.74
C LEU A 97 -20.92 -9.80 -4.03
N LEU A 98 -19.84 -9.84 -3.22
CA LEU A 98 -19.36 -8.66 -2.50
C LEU A 98 -18.95 -7.53 -3.47
N HIS A 99 -18.25 -7.86 -4.55
CA HIS A 99 -17.90 -6.87 -5.58
C HIS A 99 -19.13 -6.31 -6.32
N ALA A 100 -20.15 -7.12 -6.57
CA ALA A 100 -21.41 -6.65 -7.16
C ALA A 100 -22.14 -5.67 -6.23
N VAL A 101 -22.14 -5.95 -4.92
CA VAL A 101 -22.74 -5.05 -3.92
C VAL A 101 -21.92 -3.78 -3.73
N GLU A 102 -20.58 -3.86 -3.69
CA GLU A 102 -19.70 -2.68 -3.71
C GLU A 102 -20.02 -1.77 -4.90
N SER A 103 -20.19 -2.36 -6.10
CA SER A 103 -20.57 -1.62 -7.29
C SER A 103 -21.97 -0.98 -7.18
N ALA A 104 -22.93 -1.70 -6.62
CA ALA A 104 -24.26 -1.14 -6.36
C ALA A 104 -24.20 0.06 -5.42
N LEU A 105 -23.46 -0.03 -4.31
CA LEU A 105 -23.25 1.07 -3.39
C LEU A 105 -22.59 2.27 -4.06
N ASN A 106 -21.56 2.04 -4.89
CA ASN A 106 -20.88 3.11 -5.62
C ASN A 106 -21.77 3.80 -6.67
N ARG A 107 -22.66 3.04 -7.33
CA ARG A 107 -23.65 3.61 -8.25
C ARG A 107 -24.76 4.38 -7.53
N ILE A 108 -25.18 3.92 -6.35
CA ILE A 108 -26.15 4.63 -5.51
C ILE A 108 -25.59 5.98 -5.09
N ASP A 109 -24.38 5.96 -4.56
CA ASP A 109 -23.66 7.14 -4.07
C ASP A 109 -23.37 8.14 -5.18
N TYR A 110 -22.93 7.67 -6.36
CA TYR A 110 -22.72 8.53 -7.52
C TYR A 110 -24.01 9.23 -7.98
N ALA A 111 -25.13 8.50 -8.01
CA ALA A 111 -26.39 9.07 -8.42
C ALA A 111 -26.91 10.12 -7.43
N ASP A 112 -26.58 10.00 -6.14
CA ASP A 112 -26.87 11.02 -5.13
C ASP A 112 -26.02 12.28 -5.32
N ASP A 113 -24.71 12.15 -5.57
CA ASP A 113 -23.85 13.29 -5.91
C ASP A 113 -24.38 14.07 -7.12
N GLU A 114 -24.81 13.35 -8.17
CA GLU A 114 -25.39 13.95 -9.37
C GLU A 114 -26.73 14.63 -9.10
N ALA A 115 -27.54 14.13 -8.15
CA ALA A 115 -28.77 14.78 -7.73
C ALA A 115 -28.48 16.10 -7.00
N HIS A 116 -27.52 16.09 -6.07
CA HIS A 116 -27.05 17.31 -5.39
C HIS A 116 -26.51 18.33 -6.40
N ALA A 117 -25.67 17.91 -7.33
CA ALA A 117 -25.12 18.78 -8.36
C ALA A 117 -26.21 19.36 -9.27
N ALA A 118 -27.22 18.56 -9.66
CA ALA A 118 -28.34 19.02 -10.48
C ALA A 118 -29.18 20.07 -9.76
N VAL A 119 -29.49 19.87 -8.47
CA VAL A 119 -30.26 20.83 -7.67
C VAL A 119 -29.47 22.12 -7.43
N GLN A 120 -28.18 22.02 -7.12
CA GLN A 120 -27.29 23.19 -7.03
C GLN A 120 -27.16 23.93 -8.37
N GLY A 121 -27.24 23.20 -9.49
CA GLY A 121 -27.30 23.73 -10.85
C GLY A 121 -28.64 24.34 -11.25
N GLY A 122 -29.63 24.39 -10.34
CA GLY A 122 -30.92 25.05 -10.55
C GLY A 122 -32.07 24.11 -10.97
N MET A 123 -31.87 22.79 -10.96
CA MET A 123 -32.97 21.84 -11.11
C MET A 123 -33.86 21.85 -9.86
N SER A 124 -35.18 21.73 -10.04
CA SER A 124 -36.09 21.57 -8.89
C SER A 124 -35.87 20.21 -8.23
N ALA A 125 -35.80 20.17 -6.90
CA ALA A 125 -35.72 18.92 -6.13
C ALA A 125 -36.88 17.96 -6.44
N ASP A 126 -38.07 18.49 -6.78
CA ASP A 126 -39.23 17.68 -7.18
C ASP A 126 -39.02 16.92 -8.51
N SER A 127 -38.02 17.31 -9.30
CA SER A 127 -37.66 16.64 -10.55
C SER A 127 -36.71 15.44 -10.34
N ILE A 128 -36.22 15.26 -9.11
CA ILE A 128 -35.35 14.15 -8.74
C ILE A 128 -36.21 12.94 -8.35
N ASP A 129 -36.60 12.17 -9.37
CA ASP A 129 -37.37 10.93 -9.21
C ASP A 129 -36.50 9.66 -9.30
N GLU A 130 -37.10 8.50 -9.14
CA GLU A 130 -36.39 7.21 -9.22
C GLU A 130 -35.72 7.00 -10.59
N ARG A 131 -36.34 7.54 -11.66
CA ARG A 131 -35.81 7.43 -13.03
C ARG A 131 -34.58 8.32 -13.24
N PHE A 132 -34.50 9.46 -12.56
CA PHE A 132 -33.30 10.28 -12.52
C PHE A 132 -32.13 9.46 -11.97
N TYR A 133 -32.29 8.88 -10.77
CA TYR A 133 -31.22 8.10 -10.13
C TYR A 133 -30.81 6.87 -10.96
N LEU A 134 -31.78 6.11 -11.48
CA LEU A 134 -31.49 4.95 -12.34
C LEU A 134 -30.68 5.33 -13.59
N ARG A 135 -31.01 6.48 -14.21
CA ARG A 135 -30.27 6.97 -15.37
C ARG A 135 -28.85 7.36 -14.99
N LYS A 136 -28.65 8.08 -13.89
CA LYS A 136 -27.32 8.49 -13.42
C LYS A 136 -26.44 7.31 -13.02
N ALA A 137 -27.03 6.31 -12.36
CA ALA A 137 -26.35 5.05 -12.07
C ALA A 137 -25.91 4.29 -13.33
N GLN A 138 -26.72 4.34 -14.41
CA GLN A 138 -26.35 3.76 -15.71
C GLN A 138 -25.25 4.56 -16.40
N GLU A 139 -25.38 5.88 -16.45
CA GLU A 139 -24.39 6.79 -17.05
C GLU A 139 -23.01 6.58 -16.41
N PHE A 140 -22.93 6.36 -15.09
CA PHE A 140 -21.67 6.11 -14.39
C PHE A 140 -20.84 4.95 -14.96
N MET A 141 -21.49 3.96 -15.56
CA MET A 141 -20.83 2.79 -16.15
C MET A 141 -20.19 3.06 -17.52
N SER A 142 -20.61 4.11 -18.22
CA SER A 142 -20.08 4.50 -19.52
C SER A 142 -19.45 5.91 -19.53
N ASP A 143 -19.36 6.56 -18.36
CA ASP A 143 -18.91 7.94 -18.16
C ASP A 143 -17.42 8.18 -18.49
N VAL A 144 -17.04 8.14 -19.77
CA VAL A 144 -15.65 8.37 -20.21
C VAL A 144 -15.38 9.87 -20.34
N SER A 145 -16.26 10.63 -21.00
CA SER A 145 -16.00 12.04 -21.31
C SER A 145 -15.80 12.91 -20.07
N HIS A 146 -16.62 12.73 -19.03
CA HIS A 146 -16.46 13.44 -17.77
C HIS A 146 -15.13 13.10 -17.08
N LYS A 147 -14.76 11.81 -17.05
CA LYS A 147 -13.50 11.34 -16.46
C LYS A 147 -12.28 11.87 -17.20
N ILE A 148 -12.35 12.05 -18.52
CA ILE A 148 -11.29 12.77 -19.27
C ILE A 148 -11.13 14.20 -18.75
N GLY A 149 -12.21 14.90 -18.44
CA GLY A 149 -12.17 16.23 -17.82
C GLY A 149 -11.49 16.24 -16.44
N ILE A 150 -11.76 15.22 -15.62
CA ILE A 150 -11.09 15.02 -14.33
C ILE A 150 -9.59 14.79 -14.54
N ILE A 151 -9.20 13.92 -15.48
CA ILE A 151 -7.79 13.66 -15.81
C ILE A 151 -7.09 14.96 -16.24
N ASP A 152 -7.70 15.73 -17.14
CA ASP A 152 -7.18 17.02 -17.60
C ASP A 152 -6.95 17.99 -16.42
N GLY A 153 -7.89 18.03 -15.47
CA GLY A 153 -7.80 18.86 -14.27
C GLY A 153 -6.70 18.41 -13.30
N LEU A 154 -6.59 17.10 -13.03
CA LEU A 154 -5.57 16.55 -12.14
C LEU A 154 -4.14 16.69 -12.68
N GLN A 155 -4.01 16.68 -14.01
CA GLN A 155 -2.71 16.81 -14.67
C GLN A 155 -2.31 18.27 -14.90
N ALA A 156 -3.24 19.21 -14.68
CA ALA A 156 -2.96 20.64 -14.76
C ALA A 156 -2.03 21.08 -13.62
N GLY A 157 -0.99 21.83 -13.98
CA GLY A 157 -0.04 22.38 -13.01
C GLY A 157 1.08 21.43 -12.60
N GLU A 158 1.71 21.75 -11.46
CA GLU A 158 2.83 20.98 -10.94
C GLU A 158 2.36 19.72 -10.20
N ASN A 159 3.16 18.66 -10.31
CA ASN A 159 2.92 17.43 -9.57
C ASN A 159 3.31 17.64 -8.11
N ARG A 160 2.32 17.61 -7.21
CA ARG A 160 2.52 17.76 -5.77
C ARG A 160 3.45 16.70 -5.16
N PHE A 161 3.60 15.55 -5.82
CA PHE A 161 4.46 14.46 -5.37
C PHE A 161 5.86 14.51 -5.98
N ARG A 162 6.12 15.42 -6.95
CA ARG A 162 7.47 15.57 -7.54
C ARG A 162 8.49 15.90 -6.45
N THR A 163 8.11 16.74 -5.49
CA THR A 163 8.96 17.10 -4.36
C THR A 163 8.42 16.47 -3.10
N MET A 164 9.22 15.62 -2.46
CA MET A 164 8.91 15.06 -1.15
C MET A 164 10.07 15.36 -0.21
N ARG A 165 9.74 15.93 0.96
CA ARG A 165 10.72 16.17 2.03
C ARG A 165 11.96 16.94 1.56
N GLY A 166 11.75 17.93 0.68
CA GLY A 166 12.83 18.76 0.12
C GLY A 166 13.64 18.11 -1.01
N VAL A 167 13.43 16.83 -1.30
CA VAL A 167 14.00 16.12 -2.44
C VAL A 167 13.08 16.29 -3.64
N GLU A 168 13.62 16.77 -4.75
CA GLU A 168 12.88 16.99 -5.99
C GLU A 168 13.25 15.93 -7.04
N GLY A 169 12.25 15.19 -7.51
CA GLY A 169 12.39 14.26 -8.63
C GLY A 169 12.55 14.98 -9.96
N VAL A 170 13.18 14.29 -10.92
CA VAL A 170 13.44 14.82 -12.25
C VAL A 170 12.11 15.12 -12.94
N ARG A 171 11.93 16.34 -13.43
CA ARG A 171 10.73 16.72 -14.18
C ARG A 171 10.59 15.86 -15.43
N GLY A 172 9.48 15.12 -15.52
CA GLY A 172 9.25 14.11 -16.56
C GLY A 172 10.22 12.92 -16.51
N GLY A 173 10.85 12.67 -15.36
CA GLY A 173 11.52 11.41 -15.03
C GLY A 173 10.52 10.33 -14.59
N ASP A 174 11.03 9.15 -14.28
CA ASP A 174 10.24 7.98 -13.89
C ASP A 174 9.42 8.31 -12.62
N TRP A 175 9.99 8.98 -11.61
CA TRP A 175 9.27 9.37 -10.39
C TRP A 175 8.08 10.30 -10.63
N ASP A 176 8.28 11.36 -11.43
CA ASP A 176 7.25 12.35 -11.74
C ASP A 176 6.10 11.72 -12.56
N ILE A 177 6.43 10.89 -13.54
CA ILE A 177 5.45 10.18 -14.37
C ILE A 177 4.63 9.20 -13.54
N SER A 178 5.28 8.41 -12.68
CA SER A 178 4.65 7.36 -11.88
C SER A 178 3.70 7.92 -10.85
N THR A 179 4.12 8.94 -10.13
CA THR A 179 3.27 9.59 -9.14
C THR A 179 2.11 10.36 -9.77
N ARG A 180 2.28 10.96 -10.96
CA ARG A 180 1.17 11.55 -11.73
C ARG A 180 0.17 10.52 -12.20
N PHE A 181 0.64 9.41 -12.78
CA PHE A 181 -0.23 8.35 -13.26
C PHE A 181 -1.02 7.72 -12.11
N ALA A 182 -0.34 7.33 -11.04
CA ALA A 182 -0.98 6.79 -9.85
C ALA A 182 -1.97 7.79 -9.24
N ASN A 183 -1.63 9.08 -9.13
CA ASN A 183 -2.57 10.10 -8.64
C ASN A 183 -3.84 10.20 -9.48
N VAL A 184 -3.75 10.04 -10.80
CA VAL A 184 -4.94 9.96 -11.66
C VAL A 184 -5.74 8.71 -11.33
N CYS A 185 -5.12 7.53 -11.36
CA CYS A 185 -5.81 6.27 -11.10
C CYS A 185 -6.52 6.25 -9.74
N GLU A 186 -5.87 6.74 -8.67
CA GLU A 186 -6.44 6.82 -7.32
C GLU A 186 -7.52 7.90 -7.14
N SER A 187 -7.65 8.81 -8.11
CA SER A 187 -8.66 9.88 -8.11
C SER A 187 -9.84 9.58 -9.04
N LEU A 188 -9.74 8.54 -9.88
CA LEU A 188 -10.84 8.14 -10.76
C LEU A 188 -11.95 7.47 -9.94
N SER A 189 -13.10 8.14 -9.86
CA SER A 189 -14.31 7.54 -9.33
C SER A 189 -14.88 6.55 -10.35
N LEU A 190 -14.85 5.26 -10.04
CA LEU A 190 -15.28 4.16 -10.90
C LEU A 190 -16.38 3.32 -10.23
N PRO A 191 -17.33 2.76 -11.00
CA PRO A 191 -18.39 1.91 -10.47
C PRO A 191 -17.90 0.54 -10.01
N PHE A 192 -16.73 0.10 -10.47
CA PHE A 192 -16.12 -1.16 -10.11
C PHE A 192 -14.73 -0.90 -9.55
N ARG A 193 -14.32 -1.74 -8.59
CA ARG A 193 -12.95 -1.78 -8.09
C ARG A 193 -11.96 -1.92 -9.25
N MET A 194 -10.90 -1.12 -9.20
CA MET A 194 -9.79 -1.19 -10.15
C MET A 194 -8.48 -1.44 -9.40
N SER A 195 -7.89 -2.60 -9.61
CA SER A 195 -6.49 -2.86 -9.30
C SER A 195 -5.65 -2.62 -10.55
N TYR A 196 -4.46 -2.04 -10.38
CA TYR A 196 -3.53 -1.83 -11.49
C TYR A 196 -2.09 -1.92 -11.02
N ARG A 197 -1.20 -2.21 -11.98
CA ARG A 197 0.25 -2.13 -11.84
C ARG A 197 0.81 -1.56 -13.13
N PHE A 198 1.98 -0.94 -13.07
CA PHE A 198 2.61 -0.38 -14.25
C PHE A 198 4.12 -0.46 -14.21
N ASP A 199 4.72 -0.28 -15.38
CA ASP A 199 6.14 -0.04 -15.58
C ASP A 199 6.31 1.11 -16.56
N GLU A 200 7.24 2.00 -16.27
CA GLU A 200 7.55 3.18 -17.08
C GLU A 200 9.05 3.32 -17.30
N ASP A 201 9.39 3.84 -18.47
CA ASP A 201 10.73 4.31 -18.76
C ASP A 201 10.62 5.62 -19.54
N ALA A 202 10.90 6.72 -18.85
CA ALA A 202 10.80 8.06 -19.41
C ALA A 202 11.80 8.32 -20.53
N ARG A 203 12.94 7.60 -20.56
CA ARG A 203 13.99 7.79 -21.56
C ARG A 203 13.65 7.09 -22.87
N ALA A 204 13.11 5.89 -22.80
CA ALA A 204 12.56 5.15 -23.92
C ALA A 204 11.18 5.68 -24.34
N GLY A 205 10.49 6.39 -23.43
CA GLY A 205 9.19 7.00 -23.67
C GLY A 205 8.06 5.96 -23.76
N VAL A 206 8.19 4.86 -23.02
CA VAL A 206 7.27 3.73 -23.02
C VAL A 206 6.68 3.52 -21.63
N MET A 207 5.40 3.16 -21.58
CA MET A 207 4.72 2.76 -20.36
C MET A 207 3.88 1.51 -20.64
N VAL A 208 3.91 0.54 -19.73
CA VAL A 208 3.04 -0.62 -19.78
C VAL A 208 2.18 -0.64 -18.52
N VAL A 209 0.90 -0.98 -18.67
CA VAL A 209 -0.07 -0.96 -17.58
C VAL A 209 -0.85 -2.27 -17.59
N ARG A 210 -0.94 -2.92 -16.44
CA ARG A 210 -1.81 -4.07 -16.21
C ARG A 210 -2.94 -3.65 -15.29
N PHE A 211 -4.19 -3.94 -15.67
CA PHE A 211 -5.37 -3.52 -14.90
C PHE A 211 -6.42 -4.62 -14.78
N SER A 212 -7.18 -4.59 -13.71
CA SER A 212 -8.27 -5.54 -13.46
C SER A 212 -9.49 -5.22 -14.32
N VAL A 213 -10.06 -6.26 -14.91
CA VAL A 213 -11.31 -6.23 -15.68
C VAL A 213 -12.42 -6.89 -14.84
N PRO A 214 -13.51 -6.18 -14.55
CA PRO A 214 -14.68 -6.75 -13.89
C PRO A 214 -15.19 -8.02 -14.59
N LYS A 215 -15.61 -9.01 -13.80
CA LYS A 215 -16.18 -10.26 -14.35
C LYS A 215 -17.60 -10.03 -14.86
N PRO A 216 -18.06 -10.77 -15.89
CA PRO A 216 -19.46 -10.72 -16.32
C PRO A 216 -20.45 -11.01 -15.18
N ALA A 217 -20.07 -11.87 -14.22
CA ALA A 217 -20.91 -12.23 -13.07
C ALA A 217 -21.32 -11.05 -12.17
N ILE A 218 -20.56 -9.95 -12.19
CA ILE A 218 -20.83 -8.76 -11.35
C ILE A 218 -21.48 -7.61 -12.13
N MET A 219 -21.77 -7.81 -13.41
CA MET A 219 -22.38 -6.78 -14.25
C MET A 219 -23.86 -6.59 -13.90
N PRO A 220 -24.32 -5.35 -13.66
CA PRO A 220 -25.71 -5.07 -13.28
C PRO A 220 -26.64 -5.02 -14.50
N VAL A 221 -26.58 -6.05 -15.34
CA VAL A 221 -27.39 -6.20 -16.55
C VAL A 221 -27.92 -7.63 -16.65
N GLU A 222 -28.90 -7.86 -17.53
CA GLU A 222 -29.37 -9.21 -17.80
C GLU A 222 -28.22 -10.12 -18.26
N ARG A 223 -28.21 -11.38 -17.80
CA ARG A 223 -27.09 -12.32 -18.04
C ARG A 223 -26.69 -12.45 -19.50
N GLN A 224 -27.63 -12.33 -20.44
CA GLN A 224 -27.36 -12.42 -21.88
C GLN A 224 -26.51 -11.25 -22.42
N HIS A 225 -26.40 -10.14 -21.69
CA HIS A 225 -25.64 -8.95 -22.06
C HIS A 225 -24.37 -8.75 -21.23
N ALA A 226 -24.22 -9.50 -20.13
CA ALA A 226 -23.15 -9.31 -19.16
C ALA A 226 -21.74 -9.44 -19.77
N ASP A 227 -21.54 -10.41 -20.67
CA ASP A 227 -20.26 -10.67 -21.34
C ASP A 227 -19.82 -9.48 -22.22
N GLY A 228 -20.73 -9.02 -23.08
CA GLY A 228 -20.50 -7.85 -23.93
C GLY A 228 -20.32 -6.56 -23.13
N PHE A 229 -21.04 -6.42 -22.02
CA PHE A 229 -20.95 -5.23 -21.15
C PHE A 229 -19.62 -5.16 -20.40
N ALA A 230 -19.19 -6.26 -19.77
CA ALA A 230 -17.88 -6.34 -19.14
C ALA A 230 -16.76 -6.01 -20.14
N SER A 231 -16.92 -6.50 -21.37
CA SER A 231 -15.97 -6.27 -22.45
C SER A 231 -15.93 -4.81 -22.91
N ALA A 232 -17.09 -4.19 -23.12
CA ALA A 232 -17.21 -2.79 -23.50
C ALA A 232 -16.64 -1.86 -22.41
N TYR A 233 -16.96 -2.15 -21.14
CA TYR A 233 -16.41 -1.43 -19.99
C TYR A 233 -14.88 -1.48 -19.96
N ALA A 234 -14.29 -2.66 -20.15
CA ALA A 234 -12.84 -2.83 -20.17
C ALA A 234 -12.15 -2.04 -21.30
N VAL A 235 -12.77 -1.97 -22.48
CA VAL A 235 -12.24 -1.18 -23.61
C VAL A 235 -12.27 0.31 -23.27
N ARG A 236 -13.36 0.82 -22.68
CA ARG A 236 -13.47 2.21 -22.20
C ARG A 236 -12.41 2.53 -21.14
N LEU A 237 -12.27 1.65 -20.15
CA LEU A 237 -11.27 1.79 -19.09
C LEU A 237 -9.85 1.81 -19.66
N GLY A 238 -9.53 0.94 -20.61
CA GLY A 238 -8.25 0.97 -21.31
C GLY A 238 -7.99 2.30 -22.03
N GLY A 239 -9.01 2.88 -22.69
CA GLY A 239 -8.91 4.22 -23.28
C GLY A 239 -8.63 5.32 -22.25
N LEU A 240 -9.33 5.29 -21.10
CA LEU A 240 -9.09 6.22 -19.99
C LEU A 240 -7.67 6.10 -19.42
N LEU A 241 -7.20 4.88 -19.18
CA LEU A 241 -5.86 4.63 -18.66
C LEU A 241 -4.76 5.00 -19.66
N ALA A 242 -5.01 4.82 -20.97
CA ALA A 242 -4.11 5.32 -22.01
C ALA A 242 -3.97 6.85 -21.94
N TRP A 243 -5.07 7.58 -21.73
CA TRP A 243 -5.00 9.03 -21.55
C TRP A 243 -4.31 9.41 -20.25
N ALA A 244 -4.60 8.72 -19.14
CA ALA A 244 -3.91 8.93 -17.87
C ALA A 244 -2.39 8.78 -18.01
N ALA A 245 -1.93 7.78 -18.77
CA ALA A 245 -0.52 7.54 -19.04
C ALA A 245 0.10 8.59 -19.99
N PHE A 246 -0.57 8.99 -21.08
CA PHE A 246 -0.01 10.04 -21.95
C PHE A 246 0.03 11.43 -21.29
N SER A 247 -0.93 11.70 -20.39
CA SER A 247 -1.03 12.97 -19.68
C SER A 247 -0.08 13.06 -18.47
N SER A 248 0.45 11.94 -17.96
CA SER A 248 1.42 11.94 -16.86
C SER A 248 2.80 12.48 -17.26
N GLY A 249 3.15 12.49 -18.55
CA GLY A 249 4.38 13.10 -19.01
C GLY A 249 4.49 13.22 -20.52
N VAL A 250 5.07 14.32 -21.01
CA VAL A 250 5.29 14.55 -22.45
C VAL A 250 6.23 13.54 -23.11
N ARG A 251 7.07 12.86 -22.30
CA ARG A 251 7.99 11.82 -22.76
C ARG A 251 7.31 10.48 -23.01
N VAL A 252 6.14 10.23 -22.43
CA VAL A 252 5.38 8.99 -22.69
C VAL A 252 4.82 9.07 -24.11
N THR A 253 5.40 8.31 -25.02
CA THR A 253 5.04 8.30 -26.44
C THR A 253 4.34 7.01 -26.87
N GLN A 254 4.52 5.92 -26.11
CA GLN A 254 3.85 4.65 -26.33
C GLN A 254 3.31 4.10 -25.01
N VAL A 255 2.08 3.58 -25.05
CA VAL A 255 1.41 2.97 -23.91
C VAL A 255 0.82 1.64 -24.34
N ASP A 256 1.19 0.55 -23.66
CA ASP A 256 0.57 -0.76 -23.86
C ASP A 256 -0.18 -1.18 -22.59
N LEU A 257 -1.44 -1.56 -22.74
CA LEU A 257 -2.37 -1.87 -21.65
C LEU A 257 -2.81 -3.32 -21.74
N THR A 258 -2.79 -4.05 -20.63
CA THR A 258 -3.27 -5.43 -20.54
C THR A 258 -4.35 -5.54 -19.47
N GLY A 259 -5.57 -5.87 -19.90
CA GLY A 259 -6.70 -6.13 -19.01
C GLY A 259 -6.74 -7.60 -18.59
N CYS A 260 -6.87 -7.85 -17.28
CA CYS A 260 -6.88 -9.18 -16.68
C CYS A 260 -8.16 -9.41 -15.88
N LEU A 261 -8.82 -10.56 -16.03
CA LEU A 261 -10.10 -10.81 -15.38
C LEU A 261 -9.98 -10.85 -13.84
N GLY A 262 -10.85 -10.08 -13.17
CA GLY A 262 -10.98 -10.02 -11.71
C GLY A 262 -9.90 -9.18 -11.02
N ASN A 263 -8.64 -9.49 -11.23
CA ASN A 263 -7.51 -8.79 -10.62
C ASN A 263 -6.32 -8.72 -11.60
N THR A 264 -5.25 -8.03 -11.20
CA THR A 264 -4.05 -7.84 -12.04
C THR A 264 -3.31 -9.15 -12.34
N ASP A 265 -3.40 -10.15 -11.48
CA ASP A 265 -2.75 -11.47 -11.65
C ASP A 265 -3.69 -12.49 -12.33
N GLY A 266 -4.91 -12.08 -12.69
CA GLY A 266 -5.89 -12.91 -13.38
C GLY A 266 -5.57 -13.14 -14.85
N THR A 267 -6.42 -13.93 -15.51
CA THR A 267 -6.26 -14.29 -16.92
C THR A 267 -6.27 -13.06 -17.83
N PRO A 268 -5.22 -12.82 -18.64
CA PRO A 268 -5.22 -11.77 -19.64
C PRO A 268 -6.30 -12.00 -20.70
N VAL A 269 -7.07 -10.95 -20.99
CA VAL A 269 -8.23 -11.02 -21.91
C VAL A 269 -8.19 -10.00 -23.04
N ILE A 270 -7.49 -8.89 -22.83
CA ILE A 270 -7.31 -7.85 -23.84
C ILE A 270 -5.96 -7.18 -23.66
N SER A 271 -5.27 -6.89 -24.76
CA SER A 271 -4.05 -6.09 -24.75
C SER A 271 -4.08 -5.07 -25.89
N MET A 272 -3.95 -3.79 -25.56
CA MET A 272 -4.11 -2.65 -26.45
C MET A 272 -2.89 -1.73 -26.35
N GLY A 273 -2.23 -1.48 -27.48
CA GLY A 273 -1.13 -0.54 -27.58
C GLY A 273 -1.50 0.71 -28.35
N PHE A 274 -1.11 1.86 -27.81
CA PHE A 274 -1.37 3.17 -28.36
C PHE A 274 -0.04 3.92 -28.55
N ASP A 275 0.02 4.74 -29.60
CA ASP A 275 1.06 5.74 -29.77
C ASP A 275 0.43 7.13 -29.55
N ARG A 276 1.17 8.04 -28.90
CA ARG A 276 0.66 9.32 -28.41
C ARG A 276 -0.02 10.16 -29.49
N VAL A 277 0.64 10.36 -30.64
CA VAL A 277 0.14 11.25 -31.69
C VAL A 277 -1.15 10.70 -32.33
N PRO A 278 -1.21 9.44 -32.81
CA PRO A 278 -2.48 8.86 -33.28
C PRO A 278 -3.59 8.91 -32.24
N PHE A 279 -3.28 8.63 -30.98
CA PHE A 279 -4.25 8.65 -29.89
C PHE A 279 -4.85 10.06 -29.69
N MET A 280 -4.01 11.09 -29.59
CA MET A 280 -4.46 12.48 -29.43
C MET A 280 -5.25 13.00 -30.64
N MET A 281 -4.97 12.50 -31.85
CA MET A 281 -5.63 12.97 -33.08
C MET A 281 -6.94 12.22 -33.40
N SER A 282 -7.19 11.05 -32.79
CA SER A 282 -8.36 10.21 -33.08
C SER A 282 -9.12 9.78 -31.83
N ALA A 283 -8.48 9.00 -30.96
CA ALA A 283 -9.15 8.39 -29.80
C ALA A 283 -9.59 9.42 -28.77
N LEU A 284 -8.70 10.36 -28.40
CA LEU A 284 -8.98 11.36 -27.37
C LEU A 284 -10.14 12.29 -27.75
N PRO A 285 -10.24 12.84 -28.99
CA PRO A 285 -11.43 13.59 -29.40
C PRO A 285 -12.73 12.78 -29.33
N ALA A 286 -12.71 11.50 -29.71
CA ALA A 286 -13.90 10.65 -29.63
C ALA A 286 -14.38 10.45 -28.19
N MET A 287 -13.45 10.18 -27.27
CA MET A 287 -13.74 10.07 -25.84
C MET A 287 -14.22 11.41 -25.24
N LYS A 288 -13.52 12.50 -25.53
CA LYS A 288 -13.83 13.83 -24.97
C LYS A 288 -15.17 14.39 -25.44
N ASN A 289 -15.60 14.03 -26.65
CA ASN A 289 -16.89 14.45 -27.21
C ASN A 289 -18.04 13.50 -26.85
N GLY A 290 -17.84 12.53 -25.96
CA GLY A 290 -18.89 11.62 -25.48
C GLY A 290 -19.28 10.51 -26.46
N GLN A 291 -18.54 10.31 -27.55
CA GLN A 291 -18.87 9.24 -28.51
C GLN A 291 -18.70 7.85 -27.89
N CYS A 292 -17.79 7.71 -26.91
CA CYS A 292 -17.60 6.46 -26.19
C CYS A 292 -18.69 6.23 -25.12
N ASP A 293 -19.46 7.25 -24.74
CA ASP A 293 -20.43 7.18 -23.65
C ASP A 293 -21.80 6.67 -24.13
N GLU A 294 -22.00 6.57 -25.45
CA GLU A 294 -23.26 6.15 -26.07
C GLU A 294 -23.71 4.76 -25.59
N MET A 295 -24.97 4.67 -25.15
CA MET A 295 -25.58 3.42 -24.66
C MET A 295 -25.61 2.30 -25.72
N SER A 296 -25.62 2.66 -27.00
CA SER A 296 -25.54 1.68 -28.11
C SER A 296 -24.24 0.86 -28.08
N LEU A 297 -23.19 1.39 -27.44
CA LEU A 297 -21.88 0.77 -27.33
C LEU A 297 -21.71 -0.08 -26.07
N ASP A 298 -22.69 -0.07 -25.16
CA ASP A 298 -22.60 -0.79 -23.88
C ASP A 298 -22.47 -2.30 -24.00
N VAL A 299 -22.78 -2.88 -25.15
CA VAL A 299 -22.59 -4.30 -25.44
C VAL A 299 -21.80 -4.54 -26.74
N ASP A 300 -21.21 -3.49 -27.32
CA ASP A 300 -20.44 -3.56 -28.57
C ASP A 300 -18.98 -3.11 -28.37
N PRO A 301 -18.13 -3.97 -27.77
CA PRO A 301 -16.72 -3.67 -27.56
C PRO A 301 -15.95 -3.48 -28.89
N LEU A 302 -16.41 -4.06 -30.00
CA LEU A 302 -15.74 -3.87 -31.30
C LEU A 302 -15.95 -2.46 -31.85
N ALA A 303 -17.15 -1.90 -31.70
CA ALA A 303 -17.41 -0.53 -32.07
C ALA A 303 -16.55 0.45 -31.25
N LEU A 304 -16.39 0.20 -29.94
CA LEU A 304 -15.47 0.98 -29.09
C LEU A 304 -14.02 0.86 -29.54
N LEU A 305 -13.54 -0.35 -29.87
CA LEU A 305 -12.19 -0.53 -30.41
C LEU A 305 -11.98 0.22 -31.73
N ASN A 306 -13.00 0.32 -32.58
CA ASN A 306 -12.94 1.10 -33.82
C ASN A 306 -12.90 2.62 -33.58
N LEU A 307 -13.43 3.10 -32.44
CA LEU A 307 -13.29 4.49 -32.01
C LEU A 307 -11.89 4.76 -31.45
N LEU A 308 -11.39 3.88 -30.59
CA LEU A 308 -10.10 4.04 -29.91
C LEU A 308 -8.89 3.75 -30.82
N LYS A 309 -9.05 2.88 -31.82
CA LYS A 309 -8.03 2.52 -32.82
C LYS A 309 -6.64 2.23 -32.22
N PRO A 310 -6.52 1.22 -31.34
CA PRO A 310 -5.21 0.81 -30.85
C PRO A 310 -4.33 0.39 -32.05
N VAL A 311 -3.08 0.86 -32.05
CA VAL A 311 -2.10 0.59 -33.13
C VAL A 311 -1.51 -0.82 -33.00
N ARG A 312 -1.56 -1.39 -31.79
CA ARG A 312 -1.21 -2.78 -31.49
C ARG A 312 -2.37 -3.40 -30.73
N TYR A 313 -2.75 -4.63 -31.05
CA TYR A 313 -3.90 -5.26 -30.43
C TYR A 313 -3.77 -6.78 -30.33
N ARG A 314 -4.20 -7.32 -29.19
CA ARG A 314 -4.51 -8.72 -28.95
C ARG A 314 -5.83 -8.78 -28.19
N GLY A 315 -6.80 -9.47 -28.75
CA GLY A 315 -8.12 -9.62 -28.15
C GLY A 315 -9.03 -10.36 -29.11
N GLN A 316 -9.90 -11.19 -28.55
CA GLN A 316 -10.89 -11.93 -29.29
C GLN A 316 -12.18 -11.94 -28.47
N PHE A 317 -13.30 -11.89 -29.18
CA PHE A 317 -14.62 -11.90 -28.58
C PHE A 317 -15.37 -13.14 -29.06
N ASP A 318 -16.07 -13.80 -28.14
CA ASP A 318 -16.95 -14.91 -28.47
C ASP A 318 -18.29 -14.45 -29.09
N ALA A 319 -19.22 -15.38 -29.24
CA ALA A 319 -20.55 -15.10 -29.81
C ALA A 319 -21.38 -14.12 -28.95
N ASN A 320 -21.13 -14.04 -27.65
CA ASN A 320 -21.81 -13.14 -26.71
C ASN A 320 -21.06 -11.81 -26.54
N ARG A 321 -20.04 -11.56 -27.37
CA ARG A 321 -19.12 -10.41 -27.23
C ARG A 321 -18.28 -10.46 -25.95
N GLY A 322 -18.19 -11.62 -25.29
CA GLY A 322 -17.33 -11.84 -24.13
C GLY A 322 -15.88 -12.02 -24.51
N PHE A 323 -14.97 -11.64 -23.62
CA PHE A 323 -13.56 -11.88 -23.82
C PHE A 323 -13.19 -13.37 -23.78
N THR A 324 -12.23 -13.74 -24.62
CA THR A 324 -11.49 -15.00 -24.47
C THR A 324 -10.09 -14.75 -23.95
N GLN A 325 -9.45 -15.77 -23.38
CA GLN A 325 -8.05 -15.70 -22.97
C GLN A 325 -7.13 -15.35 -24.15
N ILE A 326 -6.09 -14.57 -23.88
CA ILE A 326 -5.07 -14.18 -24.86
C ILE A 326 -3.65 -14.36 -24.31
N GLU A 327 -2.69 -14.35 -25.22
CA GLU A 327 -1.31 -13.99 -24.91
C GLU A 327 -1.16 -12.45 -25.02
N PRO A 328 -0.65 -11.75 -23.98
CA PRO A 328 -0.46 -10.30 -24.00
C PRO A 328 0.49 -9.80 -25.10
N LEU A 329 0.51 -8.48 -25.33
CA LEU A 329 1.56 -7.85 -26.14
C LEU A 329 2.94 -8.09 -25.50
N THR A 330 3.96 -8.25 -26.35
CA THR A 330 5.33 -8.51 -25.90
C THR A 330 5.86 -7.36 -25.07
N MET A 331 6.37 -7.68 -23.88
CA MET A 331 6.97 -6.68 -22.99
C MET A 331 8.20 -6.02 -23.63
N PRO A 332 8.31 -4.68 -23.59
CA PRO A 332 9.52 -3.98 -24.01
C PRO A 332 10.76 -4.44 -23.24
N ALA A 333 11.86 -4.69 -23.95
CA ALA A 333 13.09 -5.22 -23.39
C ALA A 333 13.72 -4.36 -22.27
N VAL A 334 13.43 -3.05 -22.25
CA VAL A 334 13.91 -2.13 -21.22
C VAL A 334 13.41 -2.52 -19.81
N PHE A 335 12.19 -3.04 -19.70
CA PHE A 335 11.62 -3.46 -18.41
C PHE A 335 12.24 -4.76 -17.92
N LEU A 336 12.50 -5.71 -18.82
CA LEU A 336 13.19 -6.96 -18.50
C LEU A 336 14.60 -6.70 -17.92
N GLN A 337 15.28 -5.65 -18.38
CA GLN A 337 16.59 -5.24 -17.85
C GLN A 337 16.52 -4.58 -16.47
N LYS A 338 15.38 -3.96 -16.13
CA LYS A 338 15.14 -3.33 -14.82
C LYS A 338 14.54 -4.28 -13.78
N ARG A 339 14.06 -5.46 -14.21
CA ARG A 339 13.39 -6.48 -13.38
C ARG A 339 14.19 -7.78 -13.31
N VAL A 340 15.48 -7.65 -13.05
CA VAL A 340 16.34 -8.79 -12.69
C VAL A 340 16.35 -8.95 -11.16
N PRO A 341 16.55 -10.16 -10.62
CA PRO A 341 16.75 -10.35 -9.18
C PRO A 341 17.81 -9.38 -8.65
N GLU A 342 17.56 -8.76 -7.50
CA GLU A 342 18.39 -7.66 -6.95
C GLU A 342 19.88 -8.05 -6.84
N TRP A 343 20.18 -9.24 -6.31
CA TRP A 343 21.54 -9.80 -6.23
C TRP A 343 22.24 -10.04 -7.58
N GLN A 344 21.49 -10.15 -8.68
CA GLN A 344 22.04 -10.32 -10.04
C GLN A 344 22.23 -8.99 -10.77
N ASP A 345 21.74 -7.87 -10.24
CA ASP A 345 21.77 -6.58 -10.94
C ASP A 345 23.16 -5.94 -10.92
N GLN A 346 23.94 -6.20 -11.98
CA GLN A 346 25.31 -5.70 -12.13
C GLN A 346 25.39 -4.25 -12.63
N ARG A 347 24.26 -3.57 -12.84
CA ARG A 347 24.27 -2.18 -13.32
C ARG A 347 24.94 -1.26 -12.29
N GLU A 348 25.75 -0.34 -12.80
CA GLU A 348 26.38 0.68 -11.96
C GLU A 348 25.36 1.68 -11.44
N LEU A 349 25.50 2.07 -10.17
CA LEU A 349 24.70 3.15 -9.59
C LEU A 349 25.16 4.52 -10.14
N PRO A 350 24.25 5.50 -10.26
CA PRO A 350 24.61 6.88 -10.56
C PRO A 350 25.59 7.44 -9.53
N GLU A 351 26.48 8.34 -9.97
CA GLU A 351 27.51 8.96 -9.10
C GLU A 351 26.92 9.61 -7.84
N SER A 352 25.75 10.26 -7.95
CA SER A 352 25.05 10.88 -6.82
C SER A 352 24.61 9.88 -5.74
N LEU A 353 24.40 8.62 -6.12
CA LEU A 353 23.92 7.55 -5.26
C LEU A 353 25.06 6.69 -4.70
N ARG A 354 26.22 6.62 -5.35
CA ARG A 354 27.30 5.72 -4.89
C ARG A 354 27.81 6.06 -3.50
N GLY A 355 28.13 7.33 -3.29
CA GLY A 355 28.59 7.82 -1.99
C GLY A 355 27.48 7.82 -0.93
N PHE A 356 26.26 8.10 -1.35
CA PHE A 356 25.08 8.14 -0.48
C PHE A 356 24.67 6.75 0.02
N LEU A 357 24.55 5.77 -0.89
CA LEU A 357 24.17 4.40 -0.57
C LEU A 357 25.36 3.51 -0.23
N ARG A 358 26.60 4.03 -0.31
CA ARG A 358 27.83 3.30 0.00
C ARG A 358 27.94 1.99 -0.79
N ALA A 359 27.69 2.09 -2.09
CA ALA A 359 27.65 0.98 -3.05
C ALA A 359 28.03 1.50 -4.44
N ASP A 360 28.72 0.68 -5.24
CA ASP A 360 29.06 1.04 -6.63
C ASP A 360 28.10 0.41 -7.64
N ARG A 361 27.57 -0.77 -7.32
CA ARG A 361 26.61 -1.52 -8.15
C ARG A 361 25.31 -1.80 -7.40
N ALA A 362 24.25 -2.01 -8.16
CA ALA A 362 22.93 -2.26 -7.60
C ALA A 362 22.86 -3.55 -6.75
N CYS A 363 23.52 -4.64 -7.19
CA CYS A 363 23.58 -5.90 -6.41
C CYS A 363 24.18 -5.75 -5.01
N GLU A 364 24.96 -4.70 -4.74
CA GLU A 364 25.54 -4.42 -3.42
C GLU A 364 24.52 -3.79 -2.44
N LEU A 365 23.32 -3.48 -2.93
CA LEU A 365 22.16 -3.08 -2.14
C LEU A 365 21.24 -4.27 -1.79
N ASP A 366 21.47 -5.45 -2.37
CA ASP A 366 20.71 -6.65 -2.02
C ASP A 366 21.01 -7.05 -0.57
N VAL A 367 19.95 -7.33 0.17
CA VAL A 367 20.02 -7.82 1.56
C VAL A 367 19.14 -9.03 1.79
N MET A 368 18.52 -9.57 0.74
CA MET A 368 17.53 -10.64 0.85
C MET A 368 18.06 -11.98 0.33
N HIS A 369 19.06 -11.98 -0.55
CA HIS A 369 19.63 -13.20 -1.11
C HIS A 369 20.69 -13.79 -0.17
N ASP A 370 20.57 -15.06 0.18
CA ASP A 370 21.57 -15.77 0.98
C ASP A 370 21.84 -17.16 0.39
N GLU A 371 23.12 -17.46 0.18
CA GLU A 371 23.61 -18.78 -0.30
C GLU A 371 24.50 -19.45 0.74
N SER A 372 24.43 -18.99 1.99
CA SER A 372 25.16 -19.57 3.11
C SER A 372 24.87 -21.08 3.24
N PRO A 373 25.89 -21.90 3.56
CA PRO A 373 25.72 -23.33 3.79
C PRO A 373 24.87 -23.64 5.03
N ILE A 374 24.70 -22.67 5.93
CA ILE A 374 23.80 -22.74 7.08
C ILE A 374 22.75 -21.67 6.88
N SER A 375 21.49 -22.07 6.94
CA SER A 375 20.32 -21.20 6.82
C SER A 375 19.80 -20.76 8.19
N THR A 376 18.94 -19.75 8.20
CA THR A 376 18.16 -19.37 9.40
C THR A 376 17.34 -20.54 9.94
N ASP A 377 16.77 -21.39 9.08
CA ASP A 377 15.99 -22.56 9.49
C ASP A 377 16.86 -23.60 10.21
N ASP A 378 18.12 -23.78 9.79
CA ASP A 378 19.06 -24.66 10.49
C ASP A 378 19.40 -24.13 11.90
N VAL A 379 19.56 -22.80 12.05
CA VAL A 379 19.80 -22.15 13.34
C VAL A 379 18.59 -22.31 14.26
N ILE A 380 17.38 -22.12 13.74
CA ILE A 380 16.12 -22.33 14.47
C ILE A 380 16.00 -23.78 14.91
N ALA A 381 16.27 -24.74 14.01
CA ALA A 381 16.20 -26.17 14.30
C ALA A 381 17.17 -26.56 15.43
N ILE A 382 18.39 -26.02 15.46
CA ILE A 382 19.33 -26.25 16.57
C ILE A 382 18.71 -25.84 17.92
N VAL A 383 18.02 -24.70 17.98
CA VAL A 383 17.42 -24.23 19.23
C VAL A 383 16.20 -25.06 19.62
N GLU A 384 15.33 -25.37 18.66
CA GLU A 384 14.11 -26.14 18.89
C GLU A 384 14.40 -27.60 19.29
N GLU A 385 15.34 -28.26 18.60
CA GLU A 385 15.72 -29.65 18.90
C GLU A 385 16.39 -29.81 20.28
N ASN A 386 16.94 -28.72 20.82
CA ASN A 386 17.66 -28.71 22.09
C ASN A 386 16.98 -27.82 23.15
N GLU A 387 15.65 -27.63 23.08
CA GLU A 387 14.87 -26.83 24.03
C GLU A 387 15.12 -27.26 25.49
N ASP A 388 15.18 -28.58 25.74
CA ASP A 388 15.44 -29.17 27.07
C ASP A 388 16.94 -29.16 27.46
N SER A 389 17.84 -28.71 26.57
CA SER A 389 19.29 -28.77 26.78
C SER A 389 20.02 -27.53 26.23
N PRO A 390 19.86 -26.34 26.87
CA PRO A 390 20.43 -25.08 26.39
C PRO A 390 21.95 -25.11 26.14
N MET A 391 22.72 -25.82 26.97
CA MET A 391 24.16 -25.97 26.80
C MET A 391 24.54 -26.73 25.50
N VAL A 392 23.70 -27.67 25.07
CA VAL A 392 23.90 -28.39 23.80
C VAL A 392 23.56 -27.48 22.63
N ALA A 393 22.48 -26.71 22.73
CA ALA A 393 22.13 -25.67 21.76
C ALA A 393 23.27 -24.67 21.58
N GLU A 394 23.80 -24.11 22.68
CA GLU A 394 24.93 -23.16 22.66
C GLU A 394 26.16 -23.75 21.93
N LEU A 395 26.55 -24.99 22.24
CA LEU A 395 27.67 -25.65 21.57
C LEU A 395 27.43 -25.86 20.07
N GLN A 396 26.23 -26.29 19.69
CA GLN A 396 25.88 -26.50 18.27
C GLN A 396 25.84 -25.19 17.50
N LEU A 397 25.37 -24.10 18.11
CA LEU A 397 25.40 -22.75 17.56
C LEU A 397 26.84 -22.25 17.36
N GLU A 398 27.74 -22.47 18.32
CA GLU A 398 29.17 -22.12 18.15
C GLU A 398 29.85 -22.93 17.04
N VAL A 399 29.48 -24.20 16.87
CA VAL A 399 29.92 -25.03 15.74
C VAL A 399 29.37 -24.48 14.43
N ALA A 400 28.10 -24.07 14.38
CA ALA A 400 27.50 -23.45 13.20
C ALA A 400 28.24 -22.15 12.83
N LEU A 401 28.55 -21.29 13.80
CA LEU A 401 29.33 -20.08 13.56
C LEU A 401 30.73 -20.40 13.00
N THR A 402 31.37 -21.45 13.50
CA THR A 402 32.67 -21.90 12.99
C THR A 402 32.57 -22.43 11.55
N GLN A 403 31.48 -23.12 11.21
CA GLN A 403 31.22 -23.62 9.86
C GLN A 403 30.94 -22.50 8.84
N LEU A 404 30.45 -21.35 9.30
CA LEU A 404 30.32 -20.14 8.48
C LEU A 404 31.67 -19.47 8.15
N GLY A 405 32.78 -19.92 8.76
CA GLY A 405 34.14 -19.47 8.42
C GLY A 405 34.34 -17.95 8.58
N GLU A 406 34.84 -17.29 7.52
CA GLU A 406 35.11 -15.84 7.56
C GLU A 406 33.85 -14.99 7.79
N ALA A 407 32.69 -15.50 7.37
CA ALA A 407 31.41 -14.85 7.63
C ALA A 407 31.00 -14.96 9.10
N GLY A 408 31.22 -16.11 9.72
CA GLY A 408 31.01 -16.29 11.17
C GLY A 408 31.92 -15.40 12.01
N GLU A 409 33.13 -15.12 11.54
CA GLU A 409 34.06 -14.17 12.17
C GLU A 409 33.77 -12.69 11.83
N ALA A 410 32.80 -12.42 10.94
CA ALA A 410 32.50 -11.09 10.41
C ALA A 410 33.76 -10.32 9.97
N LYS A 411 34.60 -10.95 9.15
CA LYS A 411 35.83 -10.32 8.65
C LYS A 411 35.53 -9.16 7.72
N ILE A 412 36.42 -8.17 7.75
CA ILE A 412 36.48 -7.12 6.72
C ILE A 412 36.81 -7.82 5.39
N GLY A 413 36.07 -7.46 4.35
CA GLY A 413 36.26 -7.97 3.00
C GLY A 413 37.65 -7.67 2.44
N ALA A 414 38.03 -8.40 1.39
CA ALA A 414 39.37 -8.32 0.83
C ALA A 414 39.76 -6.90 0.34
N ASN A 415 38.77 -6.06 0.01
CA ASN A 415 39.00 -4.68 -0.44
C ASN A 415 38.63 -3.64 0.64
N GLY A 416 38.44 -4.06 1.89
CA GLY A 416 38.08 -3.17 3.00
C GLY A 416 36.58 -3.05 3.25
N GLU A 417 35.74 -3.88 2.61
CA GLU A 417 34.29 -3.86 2.81
C GLU A 417 33.92 -4.30 4.24
N ILE A 418 33.00 -3.58 4.87
CA ILE A 418 32.53 -3.89 6.21
C ILE A 418 31.36 -4.89 6.12
N PRO A 419 31.32 -5.96 6.93
CA PRO A 419 30.15 -6.84 6.98
C PRO A 419 28.93 -6.07 7.47
N LEU A 420 27.81 -6.23 6.79
CA LEU A 420 26.56 -5.58 7.15
C LEU A 420 25.39 -6.54 7.00
N TYR A 421 24.59 -6.64 8.05
CA TYR A 421 23.28 -7.24 8.04
C TYR A 421 22.20 -6.17 8.04
N CYS A 422 21.18 -6.33 7.20
CA CYS A 422 19.97 -5.54 7.27
C CYS A 422 18.78 -6.48 7.18
N SER A 423 17.85 -6.41 8.12
CA SER A 423 16.64 -7.22 8.09
C SER A 423 15.67 -6.86 6.95
N ARG A 424 15.87 -5.70 6.31
CA ARG A 424 15.03 -5.16 5.22
C ARG A 424 15.81 -4.20 4.32
N SER A 425 15.37 -4.07 3.07
CA SER A 425 15.94 -3.16 2.06
C SER A 425 15.93 -1.70 2.53
N ALA A 426 14.89 -1.20 3.19
CA ALA A 426 14.89 0.17 3.74
C ALA A 426 16.02 0.39 4.76
N GLY A 427 16.38 -0.64 5.54
CA GLY A 427 17.56 -0.63 6.40
C GLY A 427 18.84 -0.34 5.63
N ARG A 428 19.03 -1.02 4.50
CA ARG A 428 20.19 -0.87 3.62
C ARG A 428 20.31 0.52 2.99
N LEU A 429 19.18 1.20 2.75
CA LEU A 429 19.13 2.55 2.20
C LEU A 429 19.48 3.64 3.23
N MET A 430 19.50 3.30 4.52
CA MET A 430 19.80 4.23 5.61
C MET A 430 21.29 4.26 5.99
N VAL A 431 22.17 3.54 5.28
CA VAL A 431 23.58 3.42 5.66
C VAL A 431 24.34 4.75 5.70
N SER A 432 23.87 5.79 5.00
CA SER A 432 24.42 7.14 5.10
C SER A 432 24.30 7.76 6.49
N LEU A 433 23.43 7.20 7.35
CA LEU A 433 23.23 7.62 8.74
C LEU A 433 24.18 6.91 9.71
N LEU A 434 24.91 5.89 9.25
CA LEU A 434 25.86 5.12 10.04
C LEU A 434 27.26 5.77 10.01
N GLU A 435 28.13 5.35 10.93
CA GLU A 435 29.53 5.74 10.94
C GLU A 435 30.24 5.39 9.61
N GLY A 436 31.24 6.20 9.24
CA GLY A 436 31.95 6.12 7.96
C GLY A 436 31.68 7.31 7.04
N ASP A 437 32.26 7.28 5.85
CA ASP A 437 32.12 8.29 4.80
C ASP A 437 31.53 7.71 3.50
N GLU A 438 31.55 8.49 2.42
CA GLU A 438 31.06 8.10 1.09
C GLU A 438 31.89 6.99 0.40
N HIS A 439 33.08 6.68 0.91
CA HIS A 439 33.95 5.62 0.40
C HIS A 439 33.80 4.31 1.17
N THR A 440 33.11 4.32 2.32
CA THR A 440 32.71 3.09 3.01
C THR A 440 31.96 2.17 2.05
N ARG A 441 32.28 0.88 2.07
CA ARG A 441 31.57 -0.17 1.31
C ARG A 441 31.20 -1.30 2.23
N TYR A 442 30.13 -1.99 1.88
CA TYR A 442 29.60 -3.11 2.64
C TYR A 442 29.52 -4.37 1.80
N TRP A 443 29.62 -5.51 2.46
CA TRP A 443 29.23 -6.79 1.90
C TRP A 443 28.12 -7.39 2.76
N LYS A 444 27.16 -8.07 2.12
CA LYS A 444 26.02 -8.69 2.82
C LYS A 444 26.54 -9.82 3.70
N LEU A 445 26.38 -9.67 5.00
CA LEU A 445 26.66 -10.73 5.96
C LEU A 445 25.55 -11.80 5.87
N PRO A 446 25.87 -13.11 5.90
CA PRO A 446 24.88 -14.17 6.00
C PRO A 446 23.96 -14.01 7.20
N ASP A 447 22.68 -14.27 6.99
CA ASP A 447 21.63 -14.09 8.00
C ASP A 447 21.89 -15.02 9.20
N ALA A 448 22.28 -16.26 8.91
CA ALA A 448 22.63 -17.27 9.92
C ALA A 448 23.75 -16.82 10.87
N ALA A 449 24.71 -16.00 10.41
CA ALA A 449 25.79 -15.51 11.29
C ALA A 449 25.22 -14.64 12.41
N VAL A 450 24.25 -13.79 12.09
CA VAL A 450 23.60 -12.90 13.06
C VAL A 450 22.56 -13.66 13.88
N ASP A 451 21.81 -14.58 13.27
CA ASP A 451 20.84 -15.41 13.97
C ASP A 451 21.52 -16.27 15.05
N VAL A 452 22.73 -16.79 14.79
CA VAL A 452 23.52 -17.52 15.80
C VAL A 452 23.85 -16.62 16.99
N HIS A 453 24.41 -15.42 16.76
CA HIS A 453 24.72 -14.48 17.84
C HIS A 453 23.47 -14.10 18.64
N GLN A 454 22.35 -13.86 17.95
CA GLN A 454 21.08 -13.54 18.59
C GLN A 454 20.59 -14.67 19.51
N ASN A 455 20.61 -15.92 19.02
CA ASN A 455 20.17 -17.08 19.80
C ASN A 455 21.10 -17.38 20.97
N LEU A 456 22.43 -17.25 20.79
CA LEU A 456 23.40 -17.35 21.88
C LEU A 456 23.14 -16.29 22.96
N GLY A 457 22.81 -15.05 22.55
CA GLY A 457 22.44 -13.98 23.47
C GLY A 457 21.16 -14.27 24.24
N MET A 458 20.14 -14.83 23.58
CA MET A 458 18.87 -15.20 24.19
C MET A 458 19.02 -16.35 25.19
N LEU A 459 19.72 -17.42 24.82
CA LEU A 459 20.02 -18.55 25.71
C LEU A 459 20.81 -18.09 26.93
N ALA A 460 21.84 -17.27 26.73
CA ALA A 460 22.62 -16.69 27.83
C ALA A 460 21.75 -15.83 28.76
N LYS A 461 20.86 -15.00 28.21
CA LYS A 461 19.90 -14.19 28.99
C LYS A 461 19.01 -15.10 29.84
N ASP A 462 18.49 -16.17 29.27
CA ASP A 462 17.54 -17.07 29.93
C ASP A 462 18.22 -17.92 31.02
N ASN A 463 19.47 -18.32 30.80
CA ASN A 463 20.32 -19.01 31.76
C ASN A 463 20.96 -18.09 32.83
N GLY A 464 20.70 -16.77 32.79
CA GLY A 464 21.25 -15.79 33.73
C GLY A 464 22.70 -15.34 33.46
N GLY A 465 23.26 -15.73 32.32
CA GLY A 465 24.59 -15.33 31.83
C GLY A 465 24.60 -13.92 31.24
N LYS A 466 24.45 -12.90 32.09
CA LYS A 466 24.36 -11.48 31.68
C LYS A 466 25.49 -11.02 30.77
N GLU A 467 26.76 -11.27 31.15
CA GLU A 467 27.93 -10.76 30.42
C GLU A 467 27.99 -11.32 28.99
N ARG A 468 27.65 -12.60 28.82
CA ARG A 468 27.57 -13.23 27.51
C ARG A 468 26.41 -12.65 26.70
N ALA A 469 25.21 -12.54 27.29
CA ALA A 469 24.05 -11.96 26.63
C ALA A 469 24.30 -10.53 26.13
N GLU A 470 24.96 -9.70 26.95
CA GLU A 470 25.36 -8.34 26.58
C GLU A 470 26.39 -8.35 25.44
N SER A 471 27.43 -9.20 25.53
CA SER A 471 28.45 -9.31 24.47
C SER A 471 27.85 -9.72 23.12
N GLU A 472 26.93 -10.68 23.11
CA GLU A 472 26.27 -11.14 21.90
C GLU A 472 25.32 -10.07 21.33
N GLY A 473 24.52 -9.42 22.18
CA GLY A 473 23.64 -8.33 21.76
C GLY A 473 24.40 -7.15 21.16
N LEU A 474 25.54 -6.77 21.75
CA LEU A 474 26.42 -5.73 21.19
C LEU A 474 27.03 -6.15 19.84
N THR A 475 27.33 -7.44 19.67
CA THR A 475 27.79 -7.99 18.39
C THR A 475 26.70 -7.88 17.33
N CYS A 476 25.46 -8.29 17.63
CA CYS A 476 24.32 -8.13 16.73
C CYS A 476 24.10 -6.66 16.33
N ILE A 477 24.17 -5.71 17.28
CA ILE A 477 24.03 -4.28 16.99
C ILE A 477 25.15 -3.78 16.06
N LYS A 478 26.39 -4.25 16.25
CA LYS A 478 27.52 -3.88 15.41
C LYS A 478 27.34 -4.39 13.97
N LEU A 479 26.87 -5.63 13.82
CA LEU A 479 26.70 -6.28 12.51
C LEU A 479 25.44 -5.79 11.78
N GLY A 480 24.37 -5.49 12.53
CA GLY A 480 23.09 -5.00 12.00
C GLY A 480 22.63 -3.71 12.67
N PRO A 481 23.33 -2.58 12.47
CA PRO A 481 23.05 -1.33 13.17
C PRO A 481 21.71 -0.69 12.78
N THR A 482 21.11 -1.10 11.66
CA THR A 482 19.77 -0.66 11.22
C THR A 482 18.66 -1.63 11.61
N CYS A 483 18.97 -2.73 12.29
CA CYS A 483 17.97 -3.67 12.81
C CYS A 483 17.53 -3.25 14.22
N MET A 484 16.29 -2.80 14.35
CA MET A 484 15.78 -2.28 15.64
C MET A 484 15.61 -3.38 16.68
N ARG A 485 15.33 -4.61 16.24
CA ARG A 485 15.19 -5.80 17.08
C ARG A 485 16.39 -6.03 18.00
N PHE A 486 17.63 -5.89 17.50
CA PHE A 486 18.83 -6.16 18.32
C PHE A 486 18.99 -5.19 19.49
N ARG A 487 18.60 -3.93 19.31
CA ARG A 487 18.60 -2.94 20.41
C ARG A 487 17.47 -3.20 21.40
N GLU A 488 16.30 -3.61 20.91
CA GLU A 488 15.18 -4.04 21.76
C GLU A 488 15.57 -5.23 22.64
N GLU A 489 16.19 -6.26 22.06
CA GLU A 489 16.63 -7.46 22.76
C GLU A 489 17.71 -7.17 23.79
N LEU A 490 18.71 -6.34 23.44
CA LEU A 490 19.73 -5.90 24.40
C LEU A 490 19.10 -5.08 25.55
N ALA A 491 18.10 -4.25 25.27
CA ALA A 491 17.37 -3.54 26.32
C ALA A 491 16.64 -4.49 27.27
N GLN A 492 16.12 -5.62 26.78
CA GLN A 492 15.55 -6.67 27.63
C GLN A 492 16.62 -7.33 28.51
N VAL A 493 17.84 -7.55 28.01
CA VAL A 493 18.97 -8.06 28.83
C VAL A 493 19.24 -7.10 29.98
N TYR A 494 19.30 -5.79 29.72
CA TYR A 494 19.49 -4.79 30.77
C TYR A 494 18.32 -4.72 31.76
N ALA A 495 17.08 -4.75 31.27
CA ALA A 495 15.88 -4.73 32.12
C ALA A 495 15.82 -5.95 33.06
N LYS A 496 16.13 -7.16 32.57
CA LYS A 496 16.17 -8.38 33.41
C LYS A 496 17.20 -8.31 34.54
N ASN A 497 18.18 -7.41 34.42
CA ASN A 497 19.24 -7.19 35.39
C ASN A 497 19.09 -5.86 36.15
N ASP A 498 17.89 -5.26 36.12
CA ASP A 498 17.55 -3.98 36.76
C ASP A 498 18.40 -2.77 36.30
N GLU A 499 19.03 -2.86 35.13
CA GLU A 499 19.82 -1.78 34.52
C GLU A 499 18.97 -0.90 33.58
N TYR A 500 17.82 -0.43 34.06
CA TYR A 500 16.83 0.31 33.26
C TYR A 500 17.38 1.59 32.61
N GLY A 501 18.41 2.22 33.19
CA GLY A 501 19.10 3.35 32.56
C GLY A 501 19.76 2.98 31.24
N LYS A 502 20.53 1.87 31.21
CA LYS A 502 21.15 1.38 29.96
C LYS A 502 20.11 0.90 28.97
N ALA A 503 19.03 0.27 29.45
CA ALA A 503 17.91 -0.13 28.60
C ALA A 503 17.31 1.09 27.89
N ALA A 504 17.06 2.18 28.62
CA ALA A 504 16.55 3.42 28.03
C ALA A 504 17.52 4.01 27.00
N ASP A 505 18.82 4.05 27.30
CA ASP A 505 19.84 4.59 26.39
C ASP A 505 19.87 3.84 25.05
N VAL A 506 19.88 2.50 25.07
CA VAL A 506 19.91 1.68 23.85
C VAL A 506 18.62 1.83 23.03
N LEU A 507 17.45 1.92 23.68
CA LEU A 507 16.17 2.13 23.00
C LEU A 507 16.07 3.54 22.38
N ILE A 508 16.59 4.56 23.06
CA ILE A 508 16.68 5.93 22.52
C ILE A 508 17.56 5.97 21.26
N GLU A 509 18.69 5.27 21.25
CA GLU A 509 19.51 5.14 20.05
C GLU A 509 18.78 4.41 18.91
N ALA A 510 17.99 3.37 19.22
CA ALA A 510 17.17 2.68 18.22
C ALA A 510 16.14 3.61 17.58
N LEU A 511 15.42 4.42 18.38
CA LEU A 511 14.41 5.34 17.90
C LEU A 511 14.94 6.39 16.89
N LYS A 512 16.25 6.66 16.87
CA LYS A 512 16.85 7.55 15.85
C LYS A 512 16.74 7.00 14.44
N LEU A 513 16.73 5.66 14.29
CA LEU A 513 16.71 4.93 13.02
C LEU A 513 15.40 4.16 12.79
N ALA A 514 14.52 4.06 13.79
CA ALA A 514 13.27 3.32 13.68
C ALA A 514 12.29 3.98 12.69
N VAL A 515 11.67 3.16 11.83
CA VAL A 515 10.79 3.66 10.76
C VAL A 515 9.47 2.91 10.67
N LEU A 516 9.50 1.60 10.86
CA LEU A 516 8.31 0.76 10.76
C LEU A 516 7.37 1.05 11.94
N PRO A 517 6.05 1.16 11.71
CA PRO A 517 5.09 1.39 12.79
C PRO A 517 5.23 0.38 13.94
N VAL A 518 5.37 -0.91 13.61
CA VAL A 518 5.54 -1.99 14.60
C VAL A 518 6.82 -1.81 15.41
N ASP A 519 7.96 -1.55 14.77
CA ASP A 519 9.23 -1.32 15.47
C ASP A 519 9.15 -0.11 16.40
N CYS A 520 8.59 1.01 15.93
CA CYS A 520 8.42 2.21 16.75
C CYS A 520 7.59 1.92 18.00
N GLU A 521 6.48 1.19 17.86
CA GLU A 521 5.61 0.86 19.00
C GLU A 521 6.26 -0.04 20.03
N VAL A 522 6.95 -1.10 19.58
CA VAL A 522 7.67 -1.99 20.49
C VAL A 522 8.75 -1.21 21.24
N LEU A 523 9.51 -0.35 20.54
CA LEU A 523 10.53 0.49 21.17
C LEU A 523 9.92 1.47 22.18
N TYR A 524 8.81 2.13 21.86
CA TYR A 524 8.14 3.03 22.80
C TYR A 524 7.58 2.29 24.02
N TYR A 525 7.00 1.10 23.84
CA TYR A 525 6.52 0.29 24.96
C TYR A 525 7.66 -0.04 25.94
N ARG A 526 8.76 -0.61 25.42
CA ARG A 526 9.92 -0.98 26.22
C ARG A 526 10.58 0.23 26.87
N LEU A 527 10.65 1.35 26.16
CA LEU A 527 11.24 2.58 26.67
C LEU A 527 10.36 3.19 27.75
N GLY A 528 9.04 3.21 27.58
CA GLY A 528 8.08 3.68 28.57
C GLY A 528 8.25 2.96 29.90
N TYR A 529 8.33 1.63 29.85
CA TYR A 529 8.58 0.81 31.04
C TYR A 529 9.93 1.12 31.69
N ALA A 530 11.02 1.19 30.91
CA ALA A 530 12.34 1.51 31.45
C ALA A 530 12.40 2.91 32.09
N LEU A 531 11.78 3.91 31.47
CA LEU A 531 11.67 5.28 31.98
C LEU A 531 10.86 5.35 33.27
N TRP A 532 9.79 4.56 33.38
CA TRP A 532 9.00 4.45 34.60
C TRP A 532 9.85 3.93 35.77
N GLN A 533 10.62 2.86 35.56
CA GLN A 533 11.48 2.28 36.61
C GLN A 533 12.58 3.23 37.09
N ILE A 534 13.07 4.15 36.24
CA ILE A 534 14.05 5.18 36.64
C ILE A 534 13.41 6.51 37.09
N GLY A 535 12.08 6.58 37.21
CA GLY A 535 11.35 7.73 37.74
C GLY A 535 11.12 8.88 36.74
N ARG A 536 11.35 8.67 35.44
CA ARG A 536 11.10 9.65 34.37
C ARG A 536 9.63 9.59 33.91
N LEU A 537 8.71 9.84 34.85
CA LEU A 537 7.28 9.51 34.72
C LEU A 537 6.56 10.20 33.55
N GLN A 538 6.83 11.49 33.32
CA GLN A 538 6.19 12.25 32.22
C GLN A 538 6.52 11.68 30.84
N GLU A 539 7.77 11.27 30.65
CA GLU A 539 8.24 10.73 29.37
C GLU A 539 7.80 9.27 29.19
N ALA A 540 7.71 8.51 30.27
CA ALA A 540 7.13 7.17 30.26
C ALA A 540 5.67 7.21 29.78
N LEU A 541 4.85 8.12 30.34
CA LEU A 541 3.47 8.32 29.91
C LEU A 541 3.39 8.77 28.45
N ALA A 542 4.30 9.64 28.01
CA ALA A 542 4.40 10.05 26.62
C ALA A 542 4.70 8.85 25.70
N CYS A 543 5.62 7.95 26.08
CA CYS A 543 5.93 6.75 25.30
C CYS A 543 4.72 5.83 25.11
N TYR A 544 3.94 5.56 26.17
CA TYR A 544 2.71 4.77 26.05
C TYR A 544 1.67 5.46 25.15
N THR A 545 1.60 6.80 25.19
CA THR A 545 0.71 7.59 24.33
C THR A 545 1.07 7.46 22.85
N MET A 546 2.35 7.23 22.51
CA MET A 546 2.80 7.07 21.13
C MET A 546 2.39 5.72 20.50
N MET A 547 1.82 4.78 21.27
CA MET A 547 1.36 3.47 20.79
C MET A 547 -0.04 3.53 20.15
N VAL A 548 -0.16 4.26 19.05
CA VAL A 548 -1.47 4.65 18.48
C VAL A 548 -2.00 3.67 17.41
N ASN A 549 -1.14 2.99 16.62
CA ASN A 549 -1.52 2.53 15.27
C ASN A 549 -1.11 1.11 14.84
N GLY A 550 -0.23 0.41 15.56
CA GLY A 550 0.19 -0.96 15.28
C GLY A 550 -0.70 -1.94 16.04
N GLY A 551 -1.06 -3.03 15.39
CA GLY A 551 -1.74 -4.16 16.02
C GLY A 551 -0.83 -4.95 16.96
N THR A 552 0.04 -4.27 17.71
CA THR A 552 0.96 -4.93 18.65
C THR A 552 0.18 -5.49 19.85
N PRO A 553 0.56 -6.68 20.35
CA PRO A 553 -0.15 -7.30 21.48
C PRO A 553 0.01 -6.51 22.78
N PHE A 554 0.99 -5.60 22.84
CA PHE A 554 1.31 -4.80 24.02
C PHE A 554 0.35 -3.63 24.27
N ARG A 555 -0.54 -3.27 23.33
CA ARG A 555 -1.40 -2.09 23.47
C ARG A 555 -2.26 -2.11 24.74
N ASN A 556 -2.84 -3.26 25.08
CA ASN A 556 -3.67 -3.38 26.28
C ASN A 556 -2.82 -3.21 27.55
N ALA A 557 -1.66 -3.86 27.60
CA ALA A 557 -0.72 -3.72 28.71
C ALA A 557 -0.23 -2.27 28.86
N ALA A 558 0.16 -1.62 27.75
CA ALA A 558 0.58 -0.23 27.72
C ALA A 558 -0.50 0.72 28.25
N ARG A 559 -1.77 0.49 27.92
CA ARG A 559 -2.90 1.29 28.44
C ARG A 559 -3.07 1.10 29.94
N ASP A 560 -2.99 -0.14 30.42
CA ASP A 560 -3.17 -0.44 31.84
C ASP A 560 -2.00 0.11 32.67
N GLU A 561 -0.76 0.00 32.16
CA GLU A 561 0.45 0.60 32.72
C GLU A 561 0.39 2.14 32.72
N ALA A 562 -0.07 2.76 31.62
CA ALA A 562 -0.28 4.21 31.54
C ALA A 562 -1.33 4.70 32.56
N TYR A 563 -2.39 3.92 32.79
CA TYR A 563 -3.39 4.22 33.80
C TYR A 563 -2.78 4.18 35.21
N GLU A 564 -2.04 3.14 35.55
CA GLU A 564 -1.34 3.04 36.84
C GLU A 564 -0.37 4.20 37.05
N LEU A 565 0.44 4.50 36.04
CA LEU A 565 1.39 5.62 36.06
C LEU A 565 0.68 6.97 36.26
N SER A 566 -0.47 7.19 35.62
CA SER A 566 -1.26 8.41 35.78
C SER A 566 -1.76 8.58 37.23
N GLN A 567 -2.17 7.49 37.88
CA GLN A 567 -2.58 7.50 39.29
C GLN A 567 -1.39 7.83 40.19
N GLN A 568 -0.23 7.23 39.93
CA GLN A 568 1.00 7.52 40.68
C GLN A 568 1.41 9.00 40.57
N MET A 569 1.19 9.62 39.40
CA MET A 569 1.47 11.03 39.15
C MET A 569 0.39 11.99 39.70
N GLY A 570 -0.74 11.47 40.18
CA GLY A 570 -1.87 12.27 40.64
C GLY A 570 -2.62 13.00 39.50
N LEU A 571 -2.55 12.46 38.28
CA LEU A 571 -3.24 13.01 37.11
C LEU A 571 -4.71 12.57 37.10
N ALA A 572 -5.58 13.44 36.57
CA ALA A 572 -7.01 13.14 36.45
C ALA A 572 -7.32 12.14 35.32
N SER A 573 -6.41 12.00 34.34
CA SER A 573 -6.53 11.08 33.21
C SER A 573 -5.15 10.59 32.77
N ALA A 574 -5.10 9.40 32.21
CA ALA A 574 -3.92 8.84 31.53
C ALA A 574 -3.80 9.33 30.08
N GLU A 575 -4.83 10.00 29.56
CA GLU A 575 -4.83 10.52 28.20
C GLU A 575 -3.93 11.75 28.10
N MET A 576 -2.94 11.67 27.22
CA MET A 576 -2.08 12.77 26.81
C MET A 576 -2.32 13.04 25.32
N SER A 577 -2.33 14.31 24.92
CA SER A 577 -2.42 14.64 23.49
C SER A 577 -1.13 14.24 22.78
N TYR A 578 -1.21 13.95 21.48
CA TYR A 578 -0.03 13.62 20.67
C TYR A 578 1.04 14.73 20.72
N ASP A 579 0.61 15.99 20.70
CA ASP A 579 1.50 17.15 20.73
C ASP A 579 2.20 17.31 22.09
N ASP A 580 1.48 17.04 23.19
CA ASP A 580 2.06 17.04 24.54
C ASP A 580 3.04 15.89 24.71
N ALA A 581 2.72 14.70 24.21
CA ALA A 581 3.61 13.55 24.22
C ALA A 581 4.90 13.84 23.44
N CYS A 582 4.78 14.35 22.21
CA CYS A 582 5.93 14.77 21.42
C CYS A 582 6.78 15.84 22.14
N SER A 583 6.14 16.77 22.83
CA SER A 583 6.84 17.83 23.58
C SER A 583 7.59 17.27 24.79
N ALA A 584 6.96 16.38 25.55
CA ALA A 584 7.58 15.69 26.69
C ALA A 584 8.78 14.84 26.25
N MET A 585 8.64 14.09 25.16
CA MET A 585 9.73 13.28 24.60
C MET A 585 10.92 14.13 24.16
N ARG A 586 10.67 15.22 23.42
CA ARG A 586 11.74 16.15 23.01
C ARG A 586 12.43 16.80 24.20
N ALA A 587 11.69 17.19 25.24
CA ALA A 587 12.26 17.74 26.46
C ALA A 587 13.15 16.73 27.20
N GLY A 588 12.80 15.44 27.13
CA GLY A 588 13.58 14.31 27.65
C GLY A 588 14.73 13.84 26.77
N GLY A 589 14.97 14.48 25.62
CA GLY A 589 15.97 14.04 24.65
C GLY A 589 15.62 12.73 23.91
N ILE A 590 14.35 12.32 23.95
CA ILE A 590 13.86 11.10 23.28
C ILE A 590 13.42 11.47 21.85
N PRO A 591 13.96 10.80 20.80
CA PRO A 591 13.53 11.02 19.44
C PRO A 591 12.08 10.64 19.23
N VAL A 592 11.33 11.50 18.52
CA VAL A 592 10.02 11.15 17.98
C VAL A 592 10.27 10.43 16.66
N ALA A 593 10.15 9.10 16.68
CA ALA A 593 10.32 8.22 15.53
C ALA A 593 9.04 8.12 14.67
N PRO A 594 9.17 8.03 13.33
CA PRO A 594 10.42 8.12 12.57
C PRO A 594 10.99 9.54 12.58
N SER A 595 12.32 9.67 12.66
CA SER A 595 12.95 10.98 12.65
C SER A 595 12.90 11.63 11.25
N GLU A 596 12.79 12.96 11.18
CA GLU A 596 12.79 13.69 9.92
C GLU A 596 14.01 13.32 9.05
N LYS A 597 15.19 13.20 9.69
CA LYS A 597 16.45 12.83 9.02
C LYS A 597 16.37 11.48 8.30
N VAL A 598 15.74 10.48 8.93
CA VAL A 598 15.56 9.16 8.32
C VAL A 598 14.59 9.23 7.16
N LEU A 599 13.48 9.95 7.33
CA LEU A 599 12.50 10.13 6.27
C LEU A 599 13.08 10.89 5.07
N ASP A 600 13.97 11.87 5.30
CA ASP A 600 14.65 12.62 4.25
C ASP A 600 15.61 11.71 3.45
N VAL A 601 16.35 10.82 4.12
CA VAL A 601 17.21 9.81 3.47
C VAL A 601 16.39 8.83 2.64
N LEU A 602 15.28 8.32 3.17
CA LEU A 602 14.41 7.41 2.43
C LEU A 602 13.68 8.10 1.28
N ALA A 603 13.26 9.36 1.43
CA ALA A 603 12.73 10.17 0.34
C ALA A 603 13.74 10.34 -0.79
N ARG A 604 15.00 10.62 -0.44
CA ARG A 604 16.10 10.71 -1.41
C ARG A 604 16.32 9.41 -2.15
N ALA A 605 16.44 8.30 -1.42
CA ALA A 605 16.63 6.97 -2.00
C ALA A 605 15.47 6.59 -2.91
N ALA A 606 14.23 6.75 -2.45
CA ALA A 606 13.01 6.45 -3.22
C ALA A 606 12.98 7.19 -4.57
N ILE A 607 13.18 8.51 -4.54
CA ILE A 607 13.10 9.35 -5.74
C ILE A 607 14.26 9.06 -6.69
N GLU A 608 15.52 9.13 -6.20
CA GLU A 608 16.69 9.00 -7.06
C GLU A 608 16.85 7.59 -7.63
N LEU A 609 16.51 6.52 -6.88
CA LEU A 609 16.54 5.15 -7.41
C LEU A 609 15.44 4.93 -8.46
N THR A 610 14.25 5.51 -8.25
CA THR A 610 13.16 5.44 -9.24
C THR A 610 13.59 6.15 -10.54
N ASP A 611 14.06 7.40 -10.45
CA ASP A 611 14.51 8.17 -11.62
C ASP A 611 15.73 7.55 -12.32
N ALA A 612 16.56 6.80 -11.59
CA ALA A 612 17.69 6.07 -12.13
C ALA A 612 17.32 4.71 -12.75
N GLY A 613 16.05 4.27 -12.64
CA GLY A 613 15.59 3.01 -13.21
C GLY A 613 15.94 1.77 -12.39
N PHE A 614 15.95 1.89 -11.06
CA PHE A 614 16.17 0.81 -10.08
C PHE A 614 14.91 0.55 -9.24
N PRO A 615 13.81 0.07 -9.85
CA PRO A 615 12.50 0.02 -9.20
C PRO A 615 12.47 -0.91 -7.98
N LEU A 616 13.09 -2.09 -8.06
CA LEU A 616 13.11 -3.07 -6.97
C LEU A 616 13.78 -2.53 -5.70
N PHE A 617 14.85 -1.76 -5.85
CA PHE A 617 15.56 -1.14 -4.74
C PHE A 617 14.82 0.09 -4.17
N ALA A 618 13.96 0.75 -4.95
CA ALA A 618 13.20 1.91 -4.51
C ALA A 618 11.92 1.55 -3.73
N GLN A 619 11.32 0.39 -4.01
CA GLN A 619 9.95 0.04 -3.60
C GLN A 619 9.70 0.12 -2.08
N ASP A 620 10.66 -0.32 -1.26
CA ASP A 620 10.50 -0.39 0.20
C ASP A 620 10.56 1.02 0.82
N ALA A 621 11.44 1.89 0.30
CA ALA A 621 11.47 3.30 0.71
C ALA A 621 10.18 4.04 0.34
N VAL A 622 9.62 3.78 -0.86
CA VAL A 622 8.32 4.35 -1.26
C VAL A 622 7.19 3.84 -0.38
N TRP A 623 7.18 2.55 -0.04
CA TRP A 623 6.19 1.95 0.86
C TRP A 623 6.21 2.63 2.23
N VAL A 624 7.42 2.78 2.80
CA VAL A 624 7.63 3.48 4.06
C VAL A 624 7.06 4.90 4.01
N LEU A 625 7.38 5.68 2.97
CA LEU A 625 6.90 7.06 2.84
C LEU A 625 5.37 7.09 2.70
N GLY A 626 4.80 6.18 1.92
CA GLY A 626 3.36 6.05 1.71
C GLY A 626 2.58 5.75 2.98
N SER A 627 3.13 4.92 3.87
CA SER A 627 2.53 4.61 5.18
C SER A 627 2.34 5.85 6.09
N ARG A 628 2.96 6.99 5.75
CA ARG A 628 2.93 8.22 6.56
C ARG A 628 2.19 9.38 5.91
N VAL A 629 2.31 9.55 4.59
CA VAL A 629 1.66 10.66 3.86
C VAL A 629 0.15 10.42 3.74
N GLY A 630 -0.30 9.17 3.85
CA GLY A 630 -1.68 8.78 3.68
C GLY A 630 -2.13 8.81 2.20
N GLY A 631 -3.28 8.20 1.93
CA GLY A 631 -3.76 7.99 0.57
C GLY A 631 -3.02 6.88 -0.18
N ASP A 632 -3.55 6.51 -1.34
CA ASP A 632 -3.17 5.26 -2.00
C ASP A 632 -2.08 5.44 -3.08
N VAL A 633 -1.74 6.68 -3.44
CA VAL A 633 -0.80 6.99 -4.54
C VAL A 633 0.56 6.34 -4.33
N MET A 634 1.16 6.54 -3.15
CA MET A 634 2.48 5.97 -2.84
C MET A 634 2.42 4.45 -2.66
N GLY A 635 1.29 3.93 -2.15
CA GLY A 635 1.06 2.49 -2.08
C GLY A 635 1.05 1.85 -3.47
N SER A 636 0.34 2.46 -4.42
CA SER A 636 0.26 1.99 -5.81
C SER A 636 1.57 2.14 -6.58
N VAL A 637 2.33 3.22 -6.34
CA VAL A 637 3.69 3.36 -6.88
C VAL A 637 4.61 2.28 -6.31
N SER A 638 4.64 2.09 -4.98
CA SER A 638 5.45 1.05 -4.34
C SER A 638 5.12 -0.35 -4.87
N ALA A 639 3.84 -0.70 -4.96
CA ALA A 639 3.40 -1.99 -5.51
C ALA A 639 3.84 -2.18 -6.97
N SER A 640 3.76 -1.12 -7.78
CA SER A 640 4.20 -1.14 -9.18
C SER A 640 5.73 -1.26 -9.30
N LEU A 641 6.50 -0.57 -8.47
CA LEU A 641 7.95 -0.72 -8.43
C LEU A 641 8.35 -2.16 -8.06
N ARG A 642 7.72 -2.75 -7.04
CA ARG A 642 7.99 -4.11 -6.59
C ARG A 642 7.63 -5.18 -7.63
N MET A 643 6.41 -5.14 -8.17
CA MET A 643 5.87 -6.23 -8.99
C MET A 643 5.87 -5.92 -10.50
N GLY A 644 5.60 -4.67 -10.86
CA GLY A 644 5.40 -4.24 -12.24
C GLY A 644 4.22 -4.93 -12.89
N VAL A 645 4.30 -5.08 -14.22
CA VAL A 645 3.27 -5.78 -14.99
C VAL A 645 3.56 -7.27 -15.23
N MET A 646 4.64 -7.79 -14.65
CA MET A 646 4.95 -9.23 -14.67
C MET A 646 3.94 -10.02 -13.82
N GLU A 647 3.72 -11.29 -14.17
CA GLU A 647 2.92 -12.18 -13.33
C GLU A 647 3.68 -12.45 -12.02
N SER A 648 2.94 -12.38 -10.91
CA SER A 648 3.45 -12.54 -9.55
C SER A 648 3.96 -13.94 -9.24
#